data_AF-A0AAV0TCW4-F1
#
_entry.id   AF-A0AAV0TCW4-F1
#
_cell.length_a   1.000
_cell.length_b   1.000
_cell.length_c   1.000
_cell.angle_alpha   90.00
_cell.angle_beta   90.00
_cell.angle_gamma   90.00
#
_symmetry.space_group_name_H-M   'P 1'
#
loop_
_entity.id
_entity.type
_entity.pdbx_description
1 polymer ?
#
loop_
_entity_poly.entity_id
_entity_poly.type
_entity_poly.pdbx_seq_one_letter_code
_entity_poly.pdbx_strand_id
1 'polypeptide(L)'
;MASPGRRQYEAVTSLDSQAVTSLSAANIQPMASQAGIEQLLSLAHLHVDNVMAARHIEDKHDASLDDGGCAVMASRKTKTRSAATLPRSVLDAVRKLHRNVRGKVGGSGAVATLTTAEVGEARYERLKAGFSRLQEHLHSVAEHRDQLLCGLDQLHSSTTCLQEVFMDLIKSPASPFPELSSSLSVSCAAIEKLKNVLEHKVAKQTRRKLAELELFAAKLDEREQLRQEVDMAERQLQISRVDNLKRGPYASTKRTATAHDIAVERQAFQQLRRRLTVMTEALEHVFQFHVQLDQCIAEPELETVRKCIVAQRSIANMQQQLRRVLAALCVLSSACRVSPTAASSTTDGACHATDVLWLWSGALTSRSITFKCGVREGYTCAPADFVLYAFPALRDGEKPHSAIATCSTVDGGEAGAGEERSASADEPSRVVQCTLSALPHRDREYRYELTLLESGAVVKSGRFRTPKAEGTAYDYRVAFASCADERSDPRVFEAIGHEDALLFVHTGDLHYHNLIVNDVAAFRDGYDSIFASPAGQAMLAMDVPFAYMWDDHDFGPDNSDATAPGRNASVQAYREAVPHYPLVGGRSRTSTVHQAFTIGRVRYLLTDLRSARTPNTAPAAPTKTVLGKQQKAWFKSELVRATNDPSIRLIVWVNTMPWLDDERKWGQFVHEQQELVNYIKAHGLNKWVPIVIVSGDAHMLAVDDGRHSPGNLTVLHAAALGRPGSIKGGPYSHGAFAGSGQYAVMDITDEGGEHGRVCIHYRGMNIDRGMLIEYDTCHPERTPPVAPYYPPPIPVRILMRVWKKAKRYGGIAAVVIAIGIALFVLRSRRQRALRARKYS
;
A
#
# COMPACT_ATOMS: atom_id res chain seq x y z
N MET A 1 -5.50 -65.26 0.69
CA MET A 1 -6.21 -65.76 -0.52
C MET A 1 -7.18 -64.67 -0.97
N ALA A 2 -7.48 -64.44 -2.25
CA ALA A 2 -6.73 -64.69 -3.49
C ALA A 2 -7.38 -63.86 -4.62
N SER A 3 -6.61 -63.34 -5.57
CA SER A 3 -7.13 -62.81 -6.85
C SER A 3 -7.05 -63.89 -7.92
N PRO A 4 -7.94 -63.89 -8.94
CA PRO A 4 -7.40 -63.71 -10.30
C PRO A 4 -8.31 -63.00 -11.33
N GLY A 5 -7.71 -62.45 -12.40
CA GLY A 5 -8.35 -62.01 -13.66
C GLY A 5 -8.18 -60.51 -13.96
N ARG A 6 -7.34 -59.98 -14.88
CA ARG A 6 -7.12 -60.24 -16.35
C ARG A 6 -8.35 -59.88 -17.20
N ARG A 7 -8.30 -59.27 -18.40
CA ARG A 7 -7.26 -58.65 -19.29
C ARG A 7 -8.03 -57.87 -20.41
N GLN A 8 -7.51 -56.99 -21.30
CA GLN A 8 -6.19 -56.38 -21.57
C GLN A 8 -6.38 -55.05 -22.38
N TYR A 9 -5.28 -54.35 -22.69
CA TYR A 9 -4.97 -53.56 -23.90
C TYR A 9 -5.49 -54.23 -25.22
N GLU A 10 -5.63 -53.58 -26.39
CA GLU A 10 -4.86 -52.51 -27.07
C GLU A 10 -5.83 -51.64 -27.96
N ALA A 11 -5.47 -50.64 -28.79
CA ALA A 11 -4.22 -50.39 -29.51
C ALA A 11 -3.93 -48.88 -29.75
N VAL A 12 -2.70 -48.60 -30.19
CA VAL A 12 -2.23 -47.30 -30.71
C VAL A 12 -1.85 -47.44 -32.17
N THR A 13 -2.24 -46.48 -33.01
CA THR A 13 -1.62 -46.22 -34.33
C THR A 13 -1.41 -44.71 -34.46
N SER A 14 -0.23 -44.15 -34.17
CA SER A 14 1.02 -44.24 -34.94
C SER A 14 0.93 -43.59 -36.33
N LEU A 15 1.48 -42.38 -36.46
CA LEU A 15 2.53 -42.07 -37.43
C LEU A 15 3.20 -40.73 -37.10
N ASP A 16 4.49 -40.66 -37.35
CA ASP A 16 5.35 -39.49 -37.17
C ASP A 16 6.07 -39.19 -38.50
N SER A 17 6.71 -38.03 -38.59
CA SER A 17 7.73 -37.62 -39.56
C SER A 17 7.30 -37.22 -40.99
N GLN A 18 7.61 -35.95 -41.29
CA GLN A 18 8.26 -35.47 -42.53
C GLN A 18 7.59 -35.63 -43.92
N ALA A 19 6.68 -34.68 -44.23
CA ALA A 19 6.76 -33.84 -45.44
C ALA A 19 5.91 -32.57 -45.18
N VAL A 20 6.33 -31.31 -45.32
CA VAL A 20 7.49 -30.72 -46.02
C VAL A 20 7.55 -31.07 -47.51
N THR A 21 6.51 -30.70 -48.26
CA THR A 21 6.62 -29.80 -49.44
C THR A 21 5.30 -29.63 -50.20
N SER A 22 4.70 -28.44 -50.14
CA SER A 22 4.22 -27.70 -51.33
C SER A 22 3.45 -26.41 -50.95
N LEU A 23 4.05 -25.25 -51.24
CA LEU A 23 3.43 -23.97 -51.67
C LEU A 23 2.30 -23.33 -50.81
N SER A 24 2.24 -22.01 -50.60
CA SER A 24 3.19 -20.90 -50.80
C SER A 24 2.67 -19.67 -50.02
N ALA A 25 3.51 -18.66 -49.76
CA ALA A 25 3.10 -17.51 -48.96
C ALA A 25 2.19 -16.51 -49.73
N ALA A 26 0.96 -16.30 -49.24
CA ALA A 26 0.08 -15.20 -49.67
C ALA A 26 -0.88 -14.73 -48.55
N ASN A 27 -0.58 -13.56 -47.99
CA ASN A 27 -1.46 -12.58 -47.31
C ASN A 27 -2.70 -13.03 -46.49
N ILE A 28 -2.54 -13.03 -45.17
CA ILE A 28 -3.35 -12.24 -44.19
C ILE A 28 -4.90 -12.26 -44.35
N GLN A 29 -5.58 -13.17 -43.64
CA GLN A 29 -6.53 -12.88 -42.54
C GLN A 29 -7.25 -14.18 -42.08
N PRO A 30 -7.53 -14.34 -40.78
CA PRO A 30 -8.58 -15.26 -40.34
C PRO A 30 -9.54 -14.67 -39.29
N MET A 31 -10.84 -14.85 -39.53
CA MET A 31 -11.83 -15.04 -38.45
C MET A 31 -11.81 -16.51 -38.02
N ALA A 32 -11.73 -16.81 -36.72
CA ALA A 32 -12.11 -18.09 -36.11
C ALA A 32 -12.02 -18.00 -34.57
N SER A 33 -12.86 -18.65 -33.76
CA SER A 33 -14.22 -19.16 -34.01
C SER A 33 -14.95 -19.30 -32.66
N GLN A 34 -16.29 -19.38 -32.68
CA GLN A 34 -17.11 -19.29 -31.45
C GLN A 34 -16.94 -20.48 -30.47
N ALA A 35 -16.52 -21.65 -30.95
CA ALA A 35 -16.34 -22.85 -30.13
C ALA A 35 -15.27 -22.68 -29.02
N GLY A 36 -14.28 -21.78 -29.21
CA GLY A 36 -13.26 -21.49 -28.20
C GLY A 36 -13.76 -20.66 -27.01
N ILE A 37 -14.98 -20.11 -27.07
CA ILE A 37 -15.55 -19.24 -26.03
C ILE A 37 -16.41 -20.04 -25.04
N GLU A 38 -17.18 -21.02 -25.53
CA GLU A 38 -18.10 -21.79 -24.69
C GLU A 38 -17.37 -22.71 -23.71
N GLN A 39 -16.20 -23.24 -24.08
CA GLN A 39 -15.35 -24.05 -23.20
C GLN A 39 -14.73 -23.26 -22.03
N LEU A 40 -14.71 -21.91 -22.11
CA LEU A 40 -14.20 -21.01 -21.07
C LEU A 40 -15.27 -20.61 -20.03
N LEU A 41 -16.56 -20.86 -20.32
CA LEU A 41 -17.67 -20.40 -19.48
C LEU A 41 -18.19 -21.46 -18.50
N SER A 42 -17.71 -22.70 -18.56
CA SER A 42 -18.20 -23.83 -17.75
C SER A 42 -17.55 -23.96 -16.35
N LEU A 43 -16.66 -23.05 -15.95
CA LEU A 43 -15.75 -23.25 -14.80
C LEU A 43 -15.80 -22.19 -13.68
N ALA A 44 -16.88 -21.41 -13.58
CA ALA A 44 -16.99 -20.38 -12.52
C ALA A 44 -18.43 -20.04 -12.07
N HIS A 45 -19.06 -20.89 -11.25
CA HIS A 45 -20.11 -20.45 -10.32
C HIS A 45 -20.43 -21.46 -9.18
N LEU A 46 -19.92 -21.17 -7.98
CA LEU A 46 -20.45 -21.41 -6.62
C LEU A 46 -19.48 -20.64 -5.67
N HIS A 47 -19.83 -20.10 -4.51
CA HIS A 47 -21.03 -20.17 -3.67
C HIS A 47 -21.52 -18.73 -3.34
N VAL A 48 -22.68 -18.55 -2.70
CA VAL A 48 -23.30 -17.22 -2.50
C VAL A 48 -23.93 -17.09 -1.09
N ASP A 49 -24.28 -15.86 -0.73
CA ASP A 49 -25.26 -15.47 0.30
C ASP A 49 -24.97 -15.83 1.77
N ASN A 50 -24.39 -14.86 2.47
CA ASN A 50 -24.89 -14.44 3.77
C ASN A 50 -24.54 -12.98 4.07
N VAL A 51 -25.34 -12.32 4.93
CA VAL A 51 -25.14 -10.96 5.48
C VAL A 51 -25.08 -9.81 4.43
N MET A 52 -26.25 -9.32 3.99
CA MET A 52 -26.72 -7.96 4.34
C MET A 52 -28.12 -7.65 3.77
N ALA A 53 -29.17 -8.12 4.45
CA ALA A 53 -30.53 -7.58 4.30
C ALA A 53 -30.80 -6.56 5.42
N ALA A 54 -30.37 -5.29 5.24
CA ALA A 54 -30.63 -4.24 6.23
C ALA A 54 -30.66 -2.80 5.67
N ARG A 55 -31.85 -2.19 5.71
CA ARG A 55 -32.18 -0.74 5.70
C ARG A 55 -32.02 0.06 4.39
N HIS A 56 -32.90 1.06 4.24
CA HIS A 56 -33.25 1.81 3.02
C HIS A 56 -33.95 3.13 3.41
N ILE A 57 -34.20 4.07 2.46
CA ILE A 57 -35.06 5.30 2.58
C ILE A 57 -34.43 6.45 3.44
N GLU A 58 -34.65 7.77 3.28
CA GLU A 58 -35.29 8.67 2.26
C GLU A 58 -34.21 9.35 1.33
N ASP A 59 -34.41 10.02 0.17
CA ASP A 59 -35.43 10.95 -0.43
C ASP A 59 -35.44 12.41 0.15
N LYS A 60 -35.79 13.52 -0.55
CA LYS A 60 -35.72 13.95 -1.98
C LYS A 60 -35.97 15.48 -2.12
N HIS A 61 -36.07 16.01 -3.37
CA HIS A 61 -36.47 17.40 -3.77
C HIS A 61 -35.48 18.55 -3.44
N ASP A 62 -35.39 19.68 -4.18
CA ASP A 62 -35.97 20.06 -5.50
C ASP A 62 -35.08 21.08 -6.27
N ALA A 63 -35.52 21.57 -7.45
CA ALA A 63 -34.71 22.32 -8.43
C ALA A 63 -35.28 23.72 -8.83
N SER A 64 -34.64 24.38 -9.83
CA SER A 64 -34.95 25.69 -10.48
C SER A 64 -34.58 26.96 -9.66
N LEU A 65 -34.18 28.11 -10.23
CA LEU A 65 -34.06 28.59 -11.63
C LEU A 65 -32.97 29.72 -11.74
N ASP A 66 -32.74 30.27 -12.95
CA ASP A 66 -31.83 31.39 -13.29
C ASP A 66 -32.19 32.74 -12.61
N ASP A 67 -31.45 33.86 -12.67
CA ASP A 67 -30.50 34.37 -13.67
C ASP A 67 -29.41 35.29 -13.04
N GLY A 68 -28.43 35.73 -13.84
CA GLY A 68 -27.15 36.30 -13.37
C GLY A 68 -27.09 37.80 -13.04
N GLY A 69 -26.06 38.18 -12.26
CA GLY A 69 -25.71 39.56 -11.97
C GLY A 69 -24.57 39.68 -10.95
N CYS A 70 -23.40 40.19 -11.37
CA CYS A 70 -22.23 40.30 -10.49
C CYS A 70 -22.32 41.53 -9.57
N ALA A 71 -22.84 41.37 -8.35
CA ALA A 71 -22.98 42.44 -7.37
C ALA A 71 -22.51 42.04 -5.95
N VAL A 72 -21.90 42.99 -5.24
CA VAL A 72 -21.30 42.80 -3.91
C VAL A 72 -22.35 42.85 -2.80
N MET A 73 -22.30 41.91 -1.85
CA MET A 73 -22.91 42.08 -0.52
C MET A 73 -22.22 41.22 0.56
N ALA A 74 -22.32 41.63 1.82
CA ALA A 74 -21.53 41.06 2.92
C ALA A 74 -22.00 39.66 3.37
N SER A 75 -21.03 38.76 3.61
CA SER A 75 -21.27 37.39 4.10
C SER A 75 -21.95 37.34 5.48
N ARG A 76 -23.28 37.15 5.49
CA ARG A 76 -24.04 36.79 6.71
C ARG A 76 -23.90 35.29 6.97
N LYS A 77 -23.57 34.93 8.23
CA LYS A 77 -23.13 33.59 8.67
C LYS A 77 -23.95 32.40 8.11
N THR A 78 -23.45 31.77 7.05
CA THR A 78 -23.75 30.36 6.69
C THR A 78 -22.43 29.56 6.60
N LYS A 79 -22.50 28.26 6.89
CA LYS A 79 -21.31 27.48 7.30
C LYS A 79 -20.41 27.13 6.11
N THR A 80 -19.10 27.21 6.33
CA THR A 80 -18.01 26.77 5.44
C THR A 80 -18.01 25.24 5.27
N ARG A 81 -19.02 24.70 4.57
CA ARG A 81 -19.18 23.25 4.34
C ARG A 81 -18.75 22.81 2.94
N SER A 82 -18.88 23.68 1.94
CA SER A 82 -18.59 23.40 0.51
C SER A 82 -17.18 22.84 0.26
N ALA A 83 -16.14 23.48 0.77
CA ALA A 83 -14.74 23.07 0.58
C ALA A 83 -14.41 21.67 1.14
N ALA A 84 -15.16 21.18 2.13
CA ALA A 84 -15.02 19.83 2.68
C ALA A 84 -15.90 18.79 1.96
N THR A 85 -16.90 19.25 1.21
CA THR A 85 -17.79 18.36 0.44
C THR A 85 -17.13 17.92 -0.86
N LEU A 86 -16.41 18.80 -1.58
CA LEU A 86 -15.88 18.51 -2.92
C LEU A 86 -15.06 17.20 -3.03
N PRO A 87 -14.13 16.87 -2.10
CA PRO A 87 -13.42 15.59 -2.16
C PRO A 87 -14.33 14.40 -1.86
N ARG A 88 -15.33 14.57 -0.98
CA ARG A 88 -16.26 13.51 -0.57
C ARG A 88 -17.35 13.27 -1.61
N SER A 89 -17.87 14.30 -2.28
CA SER A 89 -18.84 14.13 -3.38
C SER A 89 -18.18 13.49 -4.60
N VAL A 90 -16.93 13.87 -4.94
CA VAL A 90 -16.17 13.20 -6.00
C VAL A 90 -15.87 11.75 -5.63
N LEU A 91 -15.35 11.47 -4.42
CA LEU A 91 -15.11 10.07 -4.02
C LEU A 91 -16.40 9.25 -3.92
N ASP A 92 -17.51 9.80 -3.43
CA ASP A 92 -18.76 9.03 -3.33
C ASP A 92 -19.51 8.92 -4.67
N ALA A 93 -19.36 9.87 -5.60
CA ALA A 93 -19.78 9.70 -6.98
C ALA A 93 -18.98 8.56 -7.63
N VAL A 94 -17.66 8.56 -7.50
CA VAL A 94 -16.79 7.47 -8.00
C VAL A 94 -17.10 6.15 -7.31
N ARG A 95 -17.31 6.10 -5.99
CA ARG A 95 -17.68 4.88 -5.24
C ARG A 95 -19.10 4.38 -5.55
N LYS A 96 -20.05 5.26 -5.87
CA LYS A 96 -21.38 4.86 -6.37
C LYS A 96 -21.29 4.35 -7.80
N LEU A 97 -20.47 4.97 -8.66
CA LEU A 97 -20.16 4.47 -10.01
C LEU A 97 -19.56 3.04 -9.92
N HIS A 98 -18.56 2.86 -9.06
CA HIS A 98 -17.86 1.57 -8.85
C HIS A 98 -18.77 0.48 -8.26
N ARG A 99 -19.72 0.84 -7.37
CA ARG A 99 -20.75 -0.08 -6.85
C ARG A 99 -21.80 -0.43 -7.90
N ASN A 100 -22.31 0.54 -8.64
CA ASN A 100 -23.41 0.34 -9.59
C ASN A 100 -23.01 -0.46 -10.84
N VAL A 101 -21.70 -0.60 -11.13
CA VAL A 101 -21.18 -1.54 -12.15
C VAL A 101 -21.36 -3.02 -11.74
N ARG A 102 -21.55 -3.34 -10.45
CA ARG A 102 -21.67 -4.71 -9.91
C ARG A 102 -23.08 -5.13 -9.45
N GLY A 103 -24.11 -4.33 -9.72
CA GLY A 103 -25.48 -4.64 -9.30
C GLY A 103 -26.08 -5.87 -10.00
N LYS A 104 -26.28 -6.96 -9.25
CA LYS A 104 -27.28 -8.01 -9.54
C LYS A 104 -28.38 -7.93 -8.46
N VAL A 105 -29.60 -8.34 -8.82
CA VAL A 105 -30.79 -8.19 -7.97
C VAL A 105 -30.80 -9.18 -6.81
N GLY A 106 -31.20 -8.72 -5.62
CA GLY A 106 -31.62 -9.55 -4.49
C GLY A 106 -32.56 -8.74 -3.58
N GLY A 107 -33.67 -9.29 -3.09
CA GLY A 107 -34.29 -10.56 -3.48
C GLY A 107 -35.53 -10.91 -2.66
N SER A 108 -36.60 -11.35 -3.31
CA SER A 108 -37.71 -12.16 -2.76
C SER A 108 -38.71 -12.44 -3.89
N GLY A 109 -39.05 -13.72 -4.13
CA GLY A 109 -40.05 -14.14 -5.13
C GLY A 109 -39.62 -14.03 -6.60
N ALA A 110 -39.74 -15.13 -7.34
CA ALA A 110 -39.71 -15.23 -8.82
C ALA A 110 -38.64 -14.39 -9.56
N VAL A 111 -37.45 -14.97 -9.80
CA VAL A 111 -36.43 -14.35 -10.67
C VAL A 111 -36.87 -14.41 -12.14
N ALA A 112 -37.26 -13.27 -12.71
CA ALA A 112 -37.32 -13.09 -14.15
C ALA A 112 -35.90 -12.96 -14.73
N THR A 113 -35.52 -13.83 -15.67
CA THR A 113 -34.22 -13.78 -16.35
C THR A 113 -34.19 -12.66 -17.38
N LEU A 114 -33.63 -11.51 -17.00
CA LEU A 114 -33.34 -10.39 -17.90
C LEU A 114 -32.49 -10.84 -19.10
N THR A 115 -32.85 -10.38 -20.29
CA THR A 115 -32.17 -10.69 -21.55
C THR A 115 -30.88 -9.88 -21.72
N THR A 116 -30.04 -10.29 -22.67
CA THR A 116 -28.82 -9.55 -23.03
C THR A 116 -29.07 -8.12 -23.51
N ALA A 117 -30.27 -7.81 -24.02
CA ALA A 117 -30.65 -6.44 -24.39
C ALA A 117 -30.84 -5.54 -23.16
N GLU A 118 -31.52 -6.03 -22.13
CA GLU A 118 -31.77 -5.28 -20.89
C GLU A 118 -30.48 -5.06 -20.08
N VAL A 119 -29.55 -6.04 -20.13
CA VAL A 119 -28.20 -5.89 -19.55
C VAL A 119 -27.40 -4.80 -20.27
N GLY A 120 -27.52 -4.69 -21.60
CA GLY A 120 -26.90 -3.63 -22.39
C GLY A 120 -27.50 -2.24 -22.09
N GLU A 121 -28.83 -2.14 -22.05
CA GLU A 121 -29.52 -0.89 -21.75
C GLU A 121 -29.16 -0.33 -20.37
N ALA A 122 -29.14 -1.20 -19.34
CA ALA A 122 -28.72 -0.80 -18.01
C ALA A 122 -27.24 -0.34 -17.95
N ARG A 123 -26.36 -0.78 -18.87
CA ARG A 123 -24.98 -0.25 -18.97
C ARG A 123 -24.96 1.13 -19.62
N TYR A 124 -25.70 1.31 -20.71
CA TYR A 124 -25.85 2.59 -21.38
C TYR A 124 -26.34 3.70 -20.43
N GLU A 125 -27.38 3.44 -19.63
CA GLU A 125 -27.89 4.41 -18.65
C GLU A 125 -26.85 4.79 -17.57
N ARG A 126 -26.03 3.83 -17.13
CA ARG A 126 -24.92 4.09 -16.20
C ARG A 126 -23.80 4.92 -16.87
N LEU A 127 -23.60 4.77 -18.18
CA LEU A 127 -22.67 5.57 -18.97
C LEU A 127 -23.20 6.99 -19.17
N LYS A 128 -24.46 7.17 -19.60
CA LYS A 128 -25.09 8.49 -19.77
C LYS A 128 -25.04 9.30 -18.48
N ALA A 129 -25.49 8.70 -17.36
CA ALA A 129 -25.40 9.34 -16.06
C ALA A 129 -23.96 9.61 -15.60
N GLY A 130 -22.99 8.78 -16.01
CA GLY A 130 -21.56 9.01 -15.77
C GLY A 130 -21.01 10.21 -16.54
N PHE A 131 -21.43 10.36 -17.79
CA PHE A 131 -21.09 11.46 -18.69
C PHE A 131 -21.65 12.81 -18.17
N SER A 132 -22.93 12.88 -17.79
CA SER A 132 -23.52 14.12 -17.26
C SER A 132 -22.75 14.67 -16.05
N ARG A 133 -22.36 13.78 -15.11
CA ARG A 133 -21.54 14.16 -13.94
C ARG A 133 -20.13 14.66 -14.30
N LEU A 134 -19.56 14.20 -15.42
CA LEU A 134 -18.27 14.71 -15.91
C LEU A 134 -18.43 16.12 -16.51
N GLN A 135 -19.53 16.35 -17.25
CA GLN A 135 -19.87 17.66 -17.79
C GLN A 135 -20.16 18.68 -16.68
N GLU A 136 -20.94 18.31 -15.66
CA GLU A 136 -21.15 19.09 -14.43
C GLU A 136 -19.82 19.43 -13.73
N HIS A 137 -18.92 18.45 -13.60
CA HIS A 137 -17.62 18.65 -12.95
C HIS A 137 -16.75 19.66 -13.69
N LEU A 138 -16.69 19.59 -15.02
CA LEU A 138 -15.88 20.52 -15.83
C LEU A 138 -16.44 21.95 -15.85
N HIS A 139 -17.77 22.12 -15.76
CA HIS A 139 -18.37 23.44 -15.50
C HIS A 139 -17.93 23.98 -14.13
N SER A 140 -18.01 23.16 -13.08
CA SER A 140 -17.57 23.57 -11.74
C SER A 140 -16.06 23.87 -11.68
N VAL A 141 -15.21 23.19 -12.46
CA VAL A 141 -13.78 23.52 -12.60
C VAL A 141 -13.57 24.86 -13.31
N ALA A 142 -14.41 25.21 -14.29
CA ALA A 142 -14.38 26.53 -14.92
C ALA A 142 -14.82 27.63 -13.94
N GLU A 143 -15.86 27.41 -13.16
CA GLU A 143 -16.36 28.34 -12.14
C GLU A 143 -15.30 28.60 -11.04
N HIS A 144 -14.73 27.53 -10.47
CA HIS A 144 -13.68 27.66 -9.45
C HIS A 144 -12.41 28.36 -9.97
N ARG A 145 -12.07 28.20 -11.26
CA ARG A 145 -10.98 28.96 -11.90
C ARG A 145 -11.25 30.46 -11.86
N ASP A 146 -12.46 30.88 -12.21
CA ASP A 146 -12.81 32.31 -12.30
C ASP A 146 -12.95 32.94 -10.90
N GLN A 147 -13.43 32.19 -9.91
CA GLN A 147 -13.36 32.57 -8.50
C GLN A 147 -11.89 32.74 -8.02
N LEU A 148 -10.98 31.84 -8.43
CA LEU A 148 -9.55 31.92 -8.12
C LEU A 148 -8.88 33.13 -8.78
N LEU A 149 -9.23 33.46 -10.03
CA LEU A 149 -8.74 34.64 -10.73
C LEU A 149 -9.17 35.92 -10.02
N CYS A 150 -10.45 36.07 -9.69
CA CYS A 150 -10.96 37.20 -8.91
C CYS A 150 -10.25 37.35 -7.54
N GLY A 151 -9.95 36.24 -6.86
CA GLY A 151 -9.15 36.24 -5.64
C GLY A 151 -7.69 36.69 -5.85
N LEU A 152 -7.08 36.33 -6.99
CA LEU A 152 -5.73 36.78 -7.38
C LEU A 152 -5.72 38.24 -7.85
N ASP A 153 -6.80 38.78 -8.41
CA ASP A 153 -6.96 40.21 -8.70
C ASP A 153 -6.96 41.04 -7.43
N GLN A 154 -7.80 40.66 -6.45
CA GLN A 154 -7.87 41.32 -5.15
C GLN A 154 -6.54 41.26 -4.40
N LEU A 155 -5.84 40.12 -4.46
CA LEU A 155 -4.52 39.97 -3.86
C LEU A 155 -3.46 40.81 -4.58
N HIS A 156 -3.44 40.81 -5.91
CA HIS A 156 -2.49 41.59 -6.70
C HIS A 156 -2.68 43.09 -6.41
N SER A 157 -3.92 43.60 -6.47
CA SER A 157 -4.26 44.97 -6.09
C SER A 157 -3.82 45.32 -4.65
N SER A 158 -4.05 44.41 -3.69
CA SER A 158 -3.60 44.59 -2.30
C SER A 158 -2.07 44.65 -2.18
N THR A 159 -1.35 43.87 -2.99
CA THR A 159 0.12 43.79 -2.95
C THR A 159 0.76 45.00 -3.62
N THR A 160 0.21 45.45 -4.76
CA THR A 160 0.61 46.71 -5.42
C THR A 160 0.34 47.93 -4.52
N CYS A 161 -0.83 48.00 -3.86
CA CYS A 161 -1.13 49.06 -2.89
C CYS A 161 -0.13 49.08 -1.72
N LEU A 162 0.25 47.92 -1.17
CA LEU A 162 1.32 47.84 -0.17
C LEU A 162 2.68 48.29 -0.71
N GLN A 163 2.99 47.95 -1.97
CA GLN A 163 4.23 48.36 -2.63
C GLN A 163 4.27 49.88 -2.84
N GLU A 164 3.17 50.51 -3.25
CA GLU A 164 3.03 51.97 -3.36
C GLU A 164 3.18 52.67 -1.99
N VAL A 165 2.45 52.20 -0.97
CA VAL A 165 2.48 52.78 0.39
C VAL A 165 3.87 52.66 1.04
N PHE A 166 4.61 51.57 0.80
CA PHE A 166 5.97 51.43 1.33
C PHE A 166 7.05 52.15 0.52
N MET A 167 6.79 52.54 -0.73
CA MET A 167 7.81 53.23 -1.55
C MET A 167 8.18 54.62 -1.02
N ASP A 168 7.31 55.30 -0.26
CA ASP A 168 7.66 56.55 0.43
C ASP A 168 8.40 56.33 1.75
N LEU A 169 8.17 55.20 2.43
CA LEU A 169 8.96 54.74 3.58
C LEU A 169 10.41 54.38 3.17
N ILE A 170 10.57 53.74 2.01
CA ILE A 170 11.87 53.30 1.47
C ILE A 170 12.75 54.49 1.03
N LYS A 171 12.16 55.63 0.63
CA LYS A 171 12.89 56.85 0.26
C LYS A 171 13.52 57.59 1.45
N SER A 172 13.18 57.22 2.69
CA SER A 172 13.78 57.85 3.87
C SER A 172 15.25 57.40 4.05
N PRO A 173 16.23 58.32 4.24
CA PRO A 173 17.67 57.99 4.30
C PRO A 173 18.14 57.06 5.43
N ALA A 174 17.23 56.52 6.24
CA ALA A 174 17.51 55.70 7.42
C ALA A 174 16.64 54.42 7.51
N SER A 175 16.18 53.87 6.38
CA SER A 175 15.44 52.59 6.36
C SER A 175 16.37 51.37 6.20
N PRO A 176 16.23 50.30 7.03
CA PRO A 176 17.09 49.11 6.98
C PRO A 176 16.49 47.95 6.15
N PHE A 177 15.51 48.19 5.28
CA PHE A 177 14.67 47.13 4.68
C PHE A 177 14.68 47.06 3.13
N PRO A 178 15.84 47.00 2.45
CA PRO A 178 15.87 46.80 0.99
C PRO A 178 15.27 45.44 0.56
N GLU A 179 15.38 44.41 1.40
CA GLU A 179 14.86 43.06 1.14
C GLU A 179 13.33 42.98 1.07
N LEU A 180 12.62 43.93 1.69
CA LEU A 180 11.15 43.94 1.67
C LEU A 180 10.61 44.30 0.29
N SER A 181 11.28 45.23 -0.42
CA SER A 181 10.89 45.68 -1.76
C SER A 181 11.15 44.60 -2.82
N SER A 182 12.28 43.89 -2.73
CA SER A 182 12.56 42.74 -3.61
C SER A 182 11.59 41.58 -3.34
N SER A 183 11.25 41.30 -2.08
CA SER A 183 10.26 40.28 -1.71
C SER A 183 8.85 40.59 -2.25
N LEU A 184 8.39 41.84 -2.12
CA LEU A 184 7.08 42.28 -2.67
C LEU A 184 7.04 42.21 -4.20
N SER A 185 8.07 42.70 -4.89
CA SER A 185 8.11 42.67 -6.36
C SER A 185 8.21 41.24 -6.93
N VAL A 186 8.96 40.33 -6.29
CA VAL A 186 8.97 38.90 -6.62
C VAL A 186 7.58 38.27 -6.40
N SER A 187 6.87 38.69 -5.35
CA SER A 187 5.49 38.21 -5.07
C SER A 187 4.49 38.67 -6.13
N CYS A 188 4.55 39.93 -6.57
CA CYS A 188 3.71 40.45 -7.66
C CYS A 188 3.94 39.66 -8.97
N ALA A 189 5.19 39.43 -9.37
CA ALA A 189 5.53 38.67 -10.58
C ALA A 189 5.10 37.19 -10.49
N ALA A 190 5.12 36.60 -9.29
CA ALA A 190 4.60 35.25 -9.06
C ALA A 190 3.08 35.18 -9.25
N ILE A 191 2.33 36.18 -8.78
CA ILE A 191 0.88 36.30 -8.99
C ILE A 191 0.56 36.52 -10.49
N GLU A 192 1.31 37.40 -11.14
CA GLU A 192 1.48 37.58 -12.60
C GLU A 192 1.39 36.26 -13.38
N LYS A 193 2.40 35.45 -13.10
CA LYS A 193 2.63 34.15 -13.73
C LYS A 193 1.52 33.14 -13.43
N LEU A 194 0.89 33.22 -12.26
CA LEU A 194 -0.19 32.31 -11.85
C LEU A 194 -1.51 32.61 -12.58
N LYS A 195 -1.88 33.90 -12.72
CA LYS A 195 -3.04 34.33 -13.53
C LYS A 195 -2.92 33.85 -14.97
N ASN A 196 -1.78 34.13 -15.61
CA ASN A 196 -1.48 33.72 -16.99
C ASN A 196 -1.68 32.20 -17.22
N VAL A 197 -1.29 31.35 -16.26
CA VAL A 197 -1.50 29.89 -16.36
C VAL A 197 -3.00 29.52 -16.28
N LEU A 198 -3.77 30.16 -15.40
CA LEU A 198 -5.20 29.92 -15.26
C LEU A 198 -5.98 30.41 -16.50
N GLU A 199 -5.72 31.63 -16.96
CA GLU A 199 -6.41 32.30 -18.09
C GLU A 199 -6.09 31.67 -19.46
N HIS A 200 -4.85 31.22 -19.68
CA HIS A 200 -4.43 30.74 -21.00
C HIS A 200 -4.21 29.22 -21.08
N LYS A 201 -3.81 28.55 -19.99
CA LYS A 201 -3.54 27.10 -20.01
C LYS A 201 -4.74 26.30 -19.54
N VAL A 202 -5.25 26.58 -18.33
CA VAL A 202 -6.39 25.86 -17.74
C VAL A 202 -7.66 26.17 -18.52
N ALA A 203 -8.02 27.44 -18.71
CA ALA A 203 -9.23 27.82 -19.44
C ALA A 203 -9.26 27.35 -20.91
N LYS A 204 -8.09 27.15 -21.55
CA LYS A 204 -8.01 26.60 -22.92
C LYS A 204 -8.25 25.09 -22.94
N GLN A 205 -7.72 24.36 -21.97
CA GLN A 205 -7.97 22.92 -21.84
C GLN A 205 -9.41 22.62 -21.43
N THR A 206 -9.97 23.33 -20.44
CA THR A 206 -11.36 23.15 -20.00
C THR A 206 -12.34 23.41 -21.14
N ARG A 207 -12.22 24.53 -21.87
CA ARG A 207 -13.09 24.85 -23.02
C ARG A 207 -12.98 23.81 -24.14
N ARG A 208 -11.76 23.37 -24.46
CA ARG A 208 -11.55 22.30 -25.46
C ARG A 208 -12.21 21.00 -25.03
N LYS A 209 -12.07 20.58 -23.77
CA LYS A 209 -12.68 19.36 -23.24
C LYS A 209 -14.20 19.45 -23.21
N LEU A 210 -14.77 20.61 -22.90
CA LEU A 210 -16.22 20.81 -22.93
C LEU A 210 -16.79 20.62 -24.34
N ALA A 211 -16.18 21.23 -25.37
CA ALA A 211 -16.58 21.05 -26.76
C ALA A 211 -16.38 19.60 -27.28
N GLU A 212 -15.34 18.91 -26.82
CA GLU A 212 -15.14 17.47 -27.10
C GLU A 212 -16.25 16.60 -26.47
N LEU A 213 -16.82 17.02 -25.33
CA LEU A 213 -17.95 16.33 -24.69
C LEU A 213 -19.31 16.72 -25.31
N GLU A 214 -19.54 17.97 -25.68
CA GLU A 214 -20.78 18.42 -26.37
C GLU A 214 -21.03 17.61 -27.66
N LEU A 215 -19.96 17.33 -28.43
CA LEU A 215 -20.03 16.45 -29.61
C LEU A 215 -20.38 14.99 -29.26
N PHE A 216 -20.01 14.52 -28.07
CA PHE A 216 -20.37 13.19 -27.57
C PHE A 216 -21.82 13.14 -27.05
N ALA A 217 -22.32 14.20 -26.41
CA ALA A 217 -23.71 14.31 -25.98
C ALA A 217 -24.67 14.13 -27.16
N ALA A 218 -24.43 14.82 -28.28
CA ALA A 218 -25.21 14.66 -29.51
C ALA A 218 -25.22 13.21 -30.06
N LYS A 219 -24.22 12.38 -29.74
CA LYS A 219 -24.17 10.96 -30.10
C LYS A 219 -24.85 10.02 -29.09
N LEU A 220 -25.05 10.46 -27.85
CA LEU A 220 -25.97 9.82 -26.91
C LEU A 220 -27.43 10.06 -27.37
N ASP A 221 -27.76 11.28 -27.78
CA ASP A 221 -29.11 11.62 -28.24
C ASP A 221 -29.49 10.89 -29.55
N GLU A 222 -28.56 10.80 -30.52
CA GLU A 222 -28.74 9.97 -31.74
C GLU A 222 -28.98 8.49 -31.39
N ARG A 223 -28.36 7.99 -30.31
CA ARG A 223 -28.55 6.61 -29.83
C ARG A 223 -29.93 6.42 -29.24
N GLU A 224 -30.47 7.39 -28.51
CA GLU A 224 -31.83 7.32 -27.96
C GLU A 224 -32.93 7.47 -29.03
N GLN A 225 -32.71 8.27 -30.06
CA GLN A 225 -33.59 8.28 -31.25
C GLN A 225 -33.62 6.89 -31.91
N LEU A 226 -32.44 6.29 -32.15
CA LEU A 226 -32.33 4.93 -32.70
C LEU A 226 -32.92 3.85 -31.76
N ARG A 227 -32.91 4.06 -30.45
CA ARG A 227 -33.60 3.18 -29.48
C ARG A 227 -35.12 3.26 -29.64
N GLN A 228 -35.67 4.47 -29.78
CA GLN A 228 -37.10 4.67 -30.02
C GLN A 228 -37.56 4.06 -31.36
N GLU A 229 -36.75 4.16 -32.43
CA GLU A 229 -37.00 3.47 -33.70
C GLU A 229 -37.08 1.94 -33.52
N VAL A 230 -36.14 1.34 -32.76
CA VAL A 230 -36.13 -0.10 -32.46
C VAL A 230 -37.37 -0.51 -31.67
N ASP A 231 -37.76 0.26 -30.65
CA ASP A 231 -38.92 -0.03 -29.80
C ASP A 231 -40.27 0.18 -30.50
N MET A 232 -40.32 1.01 -31.55
CA MET A 232 -41.49 1.12 -32.45
C MET A 232 -41.54 -0.07 -33.43
N ALA A 233 -40.41 -0.41 -34.05
CA ALA A 233 -40.32 -1.54 -34.99
C ALA A 233 -40.62 -2.89 -34.31
N GLU A 234 -40.21 -3.09 -33.05
CA GLU A 234 -40.57 -4.30 -32.28
C GLU A 234 -42.08 -4.38 -32.03
N ARG A 235 -42.72 -3.27 -31.66
CA ARG A 235 -44.18 -3.21 -31.44
C ARG A 235 -44.98 -3.48 -32.72
N GLN A 236 -44.58 -2.88 -33.85
CA GLN A 236 -45.24 -3.15 -35.13
C GLN A 236 -45.09 -4.62 -35.54
N LEU A 237 -43.88 -5.18 -35.42
CA LEU A 237 -43.62 -6.60 -35.70
C LEU A 237 -44.39 -7.56 -34.77
N GLN A 238 -44.66 -7.17 -33.52
CA GLN A 238 -45.52 -7.93 -32.61
C GLN A 238 -47.00 -7.89 -33.06
N ILE A 239 -47.51 -6.71 -33.44
CA ILE A 239 -48.89 -6.56 -33.95
C ILE A 239 -49.10 -7.42 -35.21
N SER A 240 -48.23 -7.29 -36.22
CA SER A 240 -48.30 -8.07 -37.46
C SER A 240 -48.27 -9.59 -37.23
N ARG A 241 -47.55 -10.06 -36.19
CA ARG A 241 -47.55 -11.48 -35.79
C ARG A 241 -48.84 -11.92 -35.12
N VAL A 242 -49.35 -11.12 -34.18
CA VAL A 242 -50.59 -11.43 -33.44
C VAL A 242 -51.79 -11.49 -34.38
N ASP A 243 -51.89 -10.58 -35.34
CA ASP A 243 -53.00 -10.56 -36.28
C ASP A 243 -52.93 -11.71 -37.31
N ASN A 244 -51.73 -12.18 -37.66
CA ASN A 244 -51.57 -13.40 -38.46
C ASN A 244 -51.91 -14.68 -37.66
N LEU A 245 -51.64 -14.70 -36.35
CA LEU A 245 -51.96 -15.83 -35.45
C LEU A 245 -53.47 -15.97 -35.14
N LYS A 246 -54.26 -14.90 -35.26
CA LYS A 246 -55.73 -14.93 -35.05
C LYS A 246 -56.51 -15.58 -36.22
N ARG A 247 -55.84 -16.13 -37.24
CA ARG A 247 -56.49 -16.77 -38.39
C ARG A 247 -57.10 -18.14 -38.05
N GLY A 248 -58.43 -18.18 -38.02
CA GLY A 248 -59.16 -19.37 -38.47
C GLY A 248 -59.04 -19.55 -40.00
N PRO A 249 -59.37 -20.72 -40.56
CA PRO A 249 -59.12 -21.05 -41.97
C PRO A 249 -59.97 -20.28 -43.00
N TYR A 250 -60.90 -19.41 -42.58
CA TYR A 250 -61.73 -18.58 -43.46
C TYR A 250 -61.76 -17.12 -42.97
N ALA A 251 -61.07 -16.21 -43.66
CA ALA A 251 -61.15 -14.76 -43.46
C ALA A 251 -60.76 -14.00 -44.75
N SER A 252 -61.49 -12.93 -45.09
CA SER A 252 -61.51 -12.37 -46.46
C SER A 252 -60.92 -10.96 -46.62
N THR A 253 -60.01 -10.81 -47.58
CA THR A 253 -59.88 -9.66 -48.52
C THR A 253 -60.11 -8.23 -48.00
N LYS A 254 -59.41 -7.81 -46.93
CA LYS A 254 -58.87 -6.44 -46.80
C LYS A 254 -57.39 -6.52 -46.44
N ARG A 255 -56.61 -5.46 -46.74
CA ARG A 255 -55.13 -5.47 -46.63
C ARG A 255 -54.68 -5.86 -45.22
N THR A 256 -54.01 -7.00 -45.10
CA THR A 256 -53.39 -7.54 -43.89
C THR A 256 -52.05 -8.18 -44.26
N ALA A 257 -51.02 -8.02 -43.43
CA ALA A 257 -49.66 -8.48 -43.70
C ALA A 257 -49.59 -9.99 -44.02
N THR A 258 -48.82 -10.33 -45.05
CA THR A 258 -48.48 -11.71 -45.41
C THR A 258 -47.30 -12.23 -44.60
N ALA A 259 -47.04 -13.53 -44.67
CA ALA A 259 -45.84 -14.12 -44.07
C ALA A 259 -44.53 -13.56 -44.67
N HIS A 260 -44.57 -13.04 -45.90
CA HIS A 260 -43.44 -12.33 -46.52
C HIS A 260 -43.23 -10.96 -45.89
N ASP A 261 -44.29 -10.17 -45.73
CA ASP A 261 -44.23 -8.82 -45.13
C ASP A 261 -43.69 -8.89 -43.68
N ILE A 262 -44.17 -9.87 -42.90
CA ILE A 262 -43.68 -10.14 -41.53
C ILE A 262 -42.19 -10.54 -41.52
N ALA A 263 -41.69 -11.18 -42.57
CA ALA A 263 -40.26 -11.49 -42.71
C ALA A 263 -39.43 -10.24 -43.05
N VAL A 264 -39.95 -9.35 -43.90
CA VAL A 264 -39.32 -8.04 -44.22
C VAL A 264 -39.29 -7.13 -42.99
N GLU A 265 -40.41 -6.99 -42.26
CA GLU A 265 -40.46 -6.25 -40.99
C GLU A 265 -39.47 -6.83 -39.96
N ARG A 266 -39.36 -8.17 -39.87
CA ARG A 266 -38.38 -8.85 -39.01
C ARG A 266 -36.93 -8.53 -39.41
N GLN A 267 -36.64 -8.46 -40.70
CA GLN A 267 -35.29 -8.13 -41.19
C GLN A 267 -34.94 -6.67 -40.91
N ALA A 268 -35.86 -5.73 -41.14
CA ALA A 268 -35.68 -4.32 -40.82
C ALA A 268 -35.44 -4.09 -39.31
N PHE A 269 -36.27 -4.69 -38.45
CA PHE A 269 -36.09 -4.68 -37.00
C PHE A 269 -34.72 -5.24 -36.57
N GLN A 270 -34.29 -6.37 -37.15
CA GLN A 270 -32.97 -6.94 -36.86
C GLN A 270 -31.81 -6.03 -37.32
N GLN A 271 -31.97 -5.27 -38.40
CA GLN A 271 -30.97 -4.32 -38.87
C GLN A 271 -30.86 -3.09 -37.95
N LEU A 272 -31.99 -2.52 -37.52
CA LEU A 272 -32.03 -1.42 -36.54
C LEU A 272 -31.41 -1.84 -35.19
N ARG A 273 -31.80 -3.02 -34.68
CA ARG A 273 -31.25 -3.57 -33.42
C ARG A 273 -29.74 -3.81 -33.48
N ARG A 274 -29.20 -4.23 -34.63
CA ARG A 274 -27.74 -4.34 -34.87
C ARG A 274 -27.06 -2.97 -34.85
N ARG A 275 -27.62 -1.94 -35.52
CA ARG A 275 -27.09 -0.57 -35.49
C ARG A 275 -27.04 -0.02 -34.05
N LEU A 276 -28.12 -0.20 -33.29
CA LEU A 276 -28.19 0.22 -31.87
C LEU A 276 -27.12 -0.46 -31.00
N THR A 277 -26.89 -1.76 -31.21
CA THR A 277 -25.87 -2.53 -30.48
C THR A 277 -24.47 -1.98 -30.77
N VAL A 278 -24.08 -1.89 -32.05
CA VAL A 278 -22.76 -1.40 -32.48
C VAL A 278 -22.52 0.05 -32.02
N MET A 279 -23.55 0.91 -32.06
CA MET A 279 -23.39 2.29 -31.61
C MET A 279 -23.27 2.39 -30.08
N THR A 280 -23.97 1.54 -29.32
CA THR A 280 -23.81 1.45 -27.87
C THR A 280 -22.39 0.98 -27.49
N GLU A 281 -21.87 -0.05 -28.17
CA GLU A 281 -20.49 -0.55 -27.96
C GLU A 281 -19.44 0.51 -28.33
N ALA A 282 -19.62 1.24 -29.44
CA ALA A 282 -18.74 2.33 -29.84
C ALA A 282 -18.72 3.47 -28.81
N LEU A 283 -19.88 3.84 -28.25
CA LEU A 283 -20.00 4.84 -27.18
C LEU A 283 -19.34 4.38 -25.88
N GLU A 284 -19.49 3.10 -25.49
CA GLU A 284 -18.77 2.52 -24.34
C GLU A 284 -17.24 2.62 -24.52
N HIS A 285 -16.72 2.29 -25.71
CA HIS A 285 -15.29 2.37 -26.01
C HIS A 285 -14.76 3.82 -26.01
N VAL A 286 -15.47 4.77 -26.62
CA VAL A 286 -15.06 6.19 -26.66
C VAL A 286 -15.13 6.82 -25.26
N PHE A 287 -16.11 6.45 -24.43
CA PHE A 287 -16.20 6.88 -23.04
C PHE A 287 -15.05 6.35 -22.18
N GLN A 288 -14.72 5.05 -22.29
CA GLN A 288 -13.55 4.49 -21.58
C GLN A 288 -12.23 5.17 -21.99
N PHE A 289 -12.08 5.50 -23.27
CA PHE A 289 -10.90 6.23 -23.77
C PHE A 289 -10.79 7.64 -23.18
N HIS A 290 -11.90 8.36 -23.04
CA HIS A 290 -11.92 9.68 -22.39
C HIS A 290 -11.64 9.61 -20.88
N VAL A 291 -12.21 8.64 -20.18
CA VAL A 291 -11.94 8.40 -18.74
C VAL A 291 -10.48 8.05 -18.48
N GLN A 292 -9.80 7.36 -19.39
CA GLN A 292 -8.35 7.11 -19.30
C GLN A 292 -7.50 8.36 -19.62
N LEU A 293 -7.97 9.25 -20.51
CA LEU A 293 -7.28 10.50 -20.82
C LEU A 293 -7.33 11.52 -19.67
N ASP A 294 -8.43 11.59 -18.92
CA ASP A 294 -8.53 12.48 -17.76
C ASP A 294 -7.55 12.09 -16.64
N GLN A 295 -7.20 10.81 -16.50
CA GLN A 295 -6.12 10.38 -15.58
C GLN A 295 -4.75 10.97 -15.98
N CYS A 296 -4.52 11.28 -17.25
CA CYS A 296 -3.29 11.91 -17.73
C CYS A 296 -3.32 13.45 -17.69
N ILE A 297 -4.50 14.07 -17.59
CA ILE A 297 -4.66 15.54 -17.53
C ILE A 297 -4.79 16.03 -16.08
N ALA A 298 -5.36 15.21 -15.19
CA ALA A 298 -5.60 15.57 -13.80
C ALA A 298 -4.31 15.84 -13.00
N GLU A 299 -3.29 14.97 -13.08
CA GLU A 299 -2.15 15.03 -12.16
C GLU A 299 -1.33 16.35 -12.22
N PRO A 300 -0.93 16.89 -13.39
CA PRO A 300 -0.10 18.10 -13.42
C PRO A 300 -0.84 19.38 -13.01
N GLU A 301 -2.16 19.45 -13.26
CA GLU A 301 -2.92 20.70 -13.13
C GLU A 301 -3.76 20.75 -11.84
N LEU A 302 -4.27 19.62 -11.31
CA LEU A 302 -4.74 19.60 -9.92
C LEU A 302 -3.59 19.80 -8.94
N GLU A 303 -2.37 19.37 -9.24
CA GLU A 303 -1.20 19.69 -8.41
C GLU A 303 -0.88 21.20 -8.45
N THR A 304 -1.13 21.86 -9.58
CA THR A 304 -1.03 23.33 -9.66
C THR A 304 -2.15 24.00 -8.84
N VAL A 305 -3.40 23.55 -8.95
CA VAL A 305 -4.53 24.09 -8.15
C VAL A 305 -4.37 23.80 -6.65
N ARG A 306 -3.84 22.63 -6.27
CA ARG A 306 -3.46 22.33 -4.88
C ARG A 306 -2.39 23.28 -4.37
N LYS A 307 -1.37 23.57 -5.16
CA LYS A 307 -0.35 24.59 -4.83
C LYS A 307 -0.96 25.99 -4.73
N CYS A 308 -1.95 26.35 -5.55
CA CYS A 308 -2.71 27.58 -5.38
C CYS A 308 -3.49 27.61 -4.04
N ILE A 309 -4.16 26.52 -3.66
CA ILE A 309 -4.93 26.44 -2.39
C ILE A 309 -4.01 26.46 -1.17
N VAL A 310 -2.85 25.80 -1.23
CA VAL A 310 -1.81 25.86 -0.19
C VAL A 310 -1.23 27.27 -0.11
N ALA A 311 -0.91 27.91 -1.24
CA ALA A 311 -0.50 29.31 -1.27
C ALA A 311 -1.57 30.22 -0.68
N GLN A 312 -2.86 30.01 -0.96
CA GLN A 312 -3.97 30.77 -0.40
C GLN A 312 -4.01 30.69 1.14
N ARG A 313 -3.68 29.52 1.73
CA ARG A 313 -3.52 29.37 3.19
C ARG A 313 -2.28 30.08 3.73
N SER A 314 -1.14 29.95 3.05
CA SER A 314 0.09 30.68 3.43
C SER A 314 -0.09 32.19 3.32
N ILE A 315 -0.84 32.68 2.33
CA ILE A 315 -1.17 34.09 2.11
C ILE A 315 -2.20 34.58 3.13
N ALA A 316 -3.18 33.76 3.53
CA ALA A 316 -4.06 34.10 4.66
C ALA A 316 -3.27 34.24 5.98
N ASN A 317 -2.32 33.33 6.23
CA ASN A 317 -1.38 33.46 7.35
C ASN A 317 -0.49 34.71 7.22
N MET A 318 -0.03 35.04 6.01
CA MET A 318 0.77 36.23 5.73
C MET A 318 -0.04 37.52 5.96
N GLN A 319 -1.31 37.58 5.53
CA GLN A 319 -2.23 38.68 5.85
C GLN A 319 -2.51 38.76 7.36
N GLN A 320 -2.59 37.62 8.06
CA GLN A 320 -2.77 37.59 9.51
C GLN A 320 -1.50 38.08 10.25
N GLN A 321 -0.30 37.77 9.76
CA GLN A 321 0.95 38.33 10.26
C GLN A 321 1.08 39.82 9.92
N LEU A 322 0.75 40.25 8.70
CA LEU A 322 0.80 41.66 8.30
C LEU A 322 -0.19 42.51 9.12
N ARG A 323 -1.39 41.98 9.41
CA ARG A 323 -2.34 42.60 10.36
C ARG A 323 -1.79 42.64 11.79
N ARG A 324 -1.02 41.65 12.23
CA ARG A 324 -0.33 41.67 13.55
C ARG A 324 0.81 42.69 13.58
N VAL A 325 1.56 42.85 12.50
CA VAL A 325 2.63 43.86 12.37
C VAL A 325 2.06 45.27 12.31
N LEU A 326 1.00 45.50 11.52
CA LEU A 326 0.27 46.77 11.51
C LEU A 326 -0.36 47.09 12.88
N ALA A 327 -0.95 46.10 13.56
CA ALA A 327 -1.44 46.28 14.92
C ALA A 327 -0.30 46.62 15.91
N ALA A 328 0.86 45.97 15.82
CA ALA A 328 2.02 46.27 16.65
C ALA A 328 2.56 47.70 16.41
N LEU A 329 2.56 48.17 15.16
CA LEU A 329 2.91 49.56 14.81
C LEU A 329 1.90 50.57 15.37
N CYS A 330 0.59 50.27 15.33
CA CYS A 330 -0.44 51.11 15.94
C CYS A 330 -0.44 51.10 17.49
N VAL A 331 0.14 50.07 18.13
CA VAL A 331 0.26 49.98 19.59
C VAL A 331 1.36 50.89 20.15
N LEU A 332 2.31 51.35 19.33
CA LEU A 332 3.37 52.28 19.75
C LEU A 332 2.92 53.74 19.96
N SER A 333 1.64 54.08 19.70
CA SER A 333 1.14 55.46 19.76
C SER A 333 0.03 55.71 20.78
N SER A 334 -0.21 54.83 21.76
CA SER A 334 -1.20 55.07 22.83
C SER A 334 -0.89 54.33 24.12
N ALA A 335 -0.37 55.04 25.11
CA ALA A 335 -0.12 54.51 26.45
C ALA A 335 -1.32 54.74 27.38
N CYS A 336 -1.96 53.66 27.84
CA CYS A 336 -2.71 53.68 29.10
C CYS A 336 -2.87 52.27 29.70
N ARG A 337 -3.19 52.23 31.00
CA ARG A 337 -3.32 50.99 31.78
C ARG A 337 -4.69 50.33 31.56
N VAL A 338 -4.73 49.00 31.51
CA VAL A 338 -5.67 48.12 32.23
C VAL A 338 -5.30 46.66 31.91
N SER A 339 -5.26 45.79 32.92
CA SER A 339 -5.16 44.35 32.71
C SER A 339 -6.55 43.72 32.65
N PRO A 340 -6.79 42.81 31.70
CA PRO A 340 -7.64 41.66 31.99
C PRO A 340 -6.90 40.35 31.78
N THR A 341 -7.17 39.38 32.65
CA THR A 341 -6.77 37.99 32.49
C THR A 341 -7.46 37.36 31.27
N ALA A 342 -6.67 36.89 30.31
CA ALA A 342 -7.13 36.01 29.25
C ALA A 342 -6.47 34.65 29.43
N ALA A 343 -7.10 33.78 30.22
CA ALA A 343 -6.64 32.40 30.36
C ALA A 343 -6.76 31.70 28.99
N SER A 344 -5.65 31.17 28.48
CA SER A 344 -5.70 30.23 27.37
C SER A 344 -6.37 28.95 27.87
N SER A 345 -7.58 28.67 27.41
CA SER A 345 -8.29 27.42 27.72
C SER A 345 -7.63 26.24 27.00
N THR A 346 -6.53 25.75 27.57
CA THR A 346 -6.24 24.32 27.54
C THR A 346 -7.50 23.60 28.00
N THR A 347 -7.97 22.63 27.22
CA THR A 347 -9.09 21.80 27.64
C THR A 347 -8.55 20.85 28.69
N ASP A 348 -8.83 21.17 29.95
CA ASP A 348 -8.38 20.47 31.15
C ASP A 348 -9.17 19.15 31.28
N GLY A 349 -8.85 18.21 30.39
CA GLY A 349 -9.53 16.93 30.21
C GLY A 349 -8.66 15.79 30.71
N ALA A 350 -9.01 15.22 31.86
CA ALA A 350 -8.37 14.04 32.41
C ALA A 350 -8.24 12.93 31.35
N CYS A 351 -7.10 12.22 31.34
CA CYS A 351 -6.83 11.19 30.35
C CYS A 351 -7.95 10.13 30.30
N HIS A 352 -8.44 9.79 29.11
CA HIS A 352 -9.48 8.77 28.95
C HIS A 352 -8.97 7.53 28.19
N ALA A 353 -9.56 6.37 28.50
CA ALA A 353 -9.19 5.10 27.86
C ALA A 353 -9.41 5.10 26.34
N THR A 354 -10.27 5.99 25.83
CA THR A 354 -10.50 6.22 24.39
C THR A 354 -9.35 6.91 23.68
N ASP A 355 -8.42 7.52 24.42
CA ASP A 355 -7.38 8.38 23.86
C ASP A 355 -6.10 7.61 23.55
N VAL A 356 -5.98 6.37 24.06
CA VAL A 356 -4.98 5.40 23.61
C VAL A 356 -5.45 4.77 22.29
N LEU A 357 -4.67 4.94 21.24
CA LEU A 357 -4.95 4.47 19.88
C LEU A 357 -4.54 3.01 19.68
N TRP A 358 -3.43 2.61 20.29
CA TRP A 358 -2.84 1.28 20.19
C TRP A 358 -1.94 0.98 21.40
N LEU A 359 -1.70 -0.30 21.65
CA LEU A 359 -0.74 -0.79 22.65
C LEU A 359 0.05 -1.94 22.03
N TRP A 360 1.34 -1.72 21.81
CA TRP A 360 2.25 -2.66 21.14
C TRP A 360 3.29 -3.20 22.14
N SER A 361 3.50 -4.52 22.14
CA SER A 361 4.40 -5.21 23.08
C SER A 361 5.60 -5.83 22.37
N GLY A 362 6.74 -5.88 23.03
CA GLY A 362 8.00 -6.38 22.48
C GLY A 362 9.14 -6.34 23.50
N ALA A 363 10.38 -6.46 23.03
CA ALA A 363 11.58 -6.55 23.86
C ALA A 363 11.50 -7.63 24.97
N LEU A 364 10.84 -8.76 24.65
CA LEU A 364 10.58 -9.86 25.59
C LEU A 364 11.88 -10.55 26.01
N THR A 365 12.11 -10.65 27.32
CA THR A 365 13.17 -11.48 27.93
C THR A 365 12.58 -12.38 29.01
N SER A 366 13.38 -13.29 29.58
CA SER A 366 12.93 -14.16 30.68
C SER A 366 12.41 -13.41 31.91
N ARG A 367 12.73 -12.11 32.09
CA ARG A 367 12.25 -11.30 33.22
C ARG A 367 11.78 -9.88 32.84
N SER A 368 11.52 -9.60 31.57
CA SER A 368 11.05 -8.27 31.16
C SER A 368 10.22 -8.29 29.88
N ILE A 369 9.41 -7.26 29.71
CA ILE A 369 8.70 -6.95 28.47
C ILE A 369 8.46 -5.43 28.42
N THR A 370 8.60 -4.84 27.24
CA THR A 370 8.30 -3.42 27.00
C THR A 370 7.00 -3.30 26.23
N PHE A 371 6.10 -2.47 26.76
CA PHE A 371 4.91 -2.02 26.08
C PHE A 371 5.07 -0.56 25.68
N LYS A 372 4.51 -0.18 24.54
CA LYS A 372 4.40 1.20 24.07
C LYS A 372 2.98 1.47 23.58
N CYS A 373 2.42 2.64 23.90
CA CYS A 373 1.10 3.04 23.44
C CYS A 373 1.11 4.42 22.80
N GLY A 374 0.49 4.52 21.62
CA GLY A 374 0.22 5.80 20.94
C GLY A 374 -1.00 6.49 21.54
N VAL A 375 -0.86 7.79 21.80
CA VAL A 375 -1.87 8.67 22.40
C VAL A 375 -2.39 9.66 21.35
N ARG A 376 -3.70 9.90 21.39
CA ARG A 376 -4.42 10.82 20.50
C ARG A 376 -3.92 12.26 20.61
N GLU A 377 -3.75 12.90 19.46
CA GLU A 377 -3.42 14.33 19.37
C GLU A 377 -4.42 15.23 20.10
N GLY A 378 -3.90 16.16 20.90
CA GLY A 378 -4.69 17.19 21.59
C GLY A 378 -5.21 16.80 22.98
N TYR A 379 -4.90 15.60 23.47
CA TYR A 379 -5.33 15.10 24.79
C TYR A 379 -4.14 15.00 25.74
N THR A 380 -4.38 15.24 27.03
CA THR A 380 -3.33 15.51 28.04
C THR A 380 -2.83 14.26 28.79
N CYS A 381 -2.91 13.07 28.19
CA CYS A 381 -2.40 11.84 28.80
C CYS A 381 -0.88 11.87 29.00
N ALA A 382 -0.45 12.07 30.24
CA ALA A 382 0.95 12.02 30.65
C ALA A 382 1.38 10.57 30.98
N PRO A 383 2.69 10.24 30.94
CA PRO A 383 3.16 8.91 31.37
C PRO A 383 2.82 8.56 32.82
N ALA A 384 2.61 9.57 33.69
CA ALA A 384 2.19 9.39 35.07
C ALA A 384 0.73 8.93 35.24
N ASP A 385 -0.10 9.11 34.21
CA ASP A 385 -1.51 8.72 34.23
C ASP A 385 -1.68 7.20 34.04
N PHE A 386 -0.63 6.52 33.59
CA PHE A 386 -0.64 5.09 33.26
C PHE A 386 0.14 4.26 34.28
N VAL A 387 -0.48 3.15 34.69
CA VAL A 387 0.17 2.05 35.41
C VAL A 387 -0.05 0.76 34.64
N LEU A 388 1.00 -0.05 34.48
CA LEU A 388 0.93 -1.35 33.84
C LEU A 388 1.11 -2.45 34.90
N TYR A 389 0.06 -3.24 35.12
CA TYR A 389 0.07 -4.42 35.98
C TYR A 389 0.33 -5.69 35.16
N ALA A 390 1.02 -6.66 35.74
CA ALA A 390 1.12 -8.01 35.21
C ALA A 390 0.98 -9.08 36.31
N PHE A 391 -0.02 -9.94 36.15
CA PHE A 391 -0.40 -11.00 37.08
C PHE A 391 0.07 -12.35 36.50
N PRO A 392 1.01 -13.06 37.15
CA PRO A 392 1.38 -14.40 36.71
C PRO A 392 0.23 -15.39 36.93
N ALA A 393 0.05 -16.33 36.02
CA ALA A 393 -0.77 -17.51 36.25
C ALA A 393 -0.20 -18.29 37.45
N LEU A 394 -0.99 -18.50 38.51
CA LEU A 394 -0.52 -19.08 39.76
C LEU A 394 -0.35 -20.61 39.66
N ARG A 395 0.62 -21.16 40.39
CA ARG A 395 0.75 -22.60 40.70
C ARG A 395 0.28 -22.89 42.12
N ASP A 396 0.07 -24.17 42.44
CA ASP A 396 -0.39 -24.60 43.76
C ASP A 396 0.49 -24.04 44.89
N GLY A 397 -0.15 -23.39 45.87
CA GLY A 397 0.51 -22.73 46.99
C GLY A 397 1.08 -21.32 46.72
N GLU A 398 1.12 -20.85 45.47
CA GLU A 398 1.50 -19.47 45.17
C GLU A 398 0.39 -18.48 45.55
N LYS A 399 0.72 -17.47 46.37
CA LYS A 399 -0.24 -16.40 46.71
C LYS A 399 -0.45 -15.45 45.51
N PRO A 400 -1.65 -14.88 45.31
CA PRO A 400 -1.87 -13.81 44.33
C PRO A 400 -0.92 -12.64 44.55
N HIS A 401 -0.29 -12.18 43.45
CA HIS A 401 0.62 -11.04 43.41
C HIS A 401 0.65 -10.45 42.00
N SER A 402 1.20 -9.25 41.85
CA SER A 402 1.42 -8.59 40.55
C SER A 402 2.81 -7.98 40.48
N ALA A 403 3.39 -7.98 39.29
CA ALA A 403 4.42 -7.01 38.93
C ALA A 403 3.73 -5.70 38.49
N ILE A 404 4.39 -4.57 38.73
CA ILE A 404 3.89 -3.23 38.41
C ILE A 404 5.00 -2.46 37.70
N ALA A 405 4.66 -1.76 36.63
CA ALA A 405 5.52 -0.78 35.98
C ALA A 405 4.83 0.58 35.93
N THR A 406 5.55 1.63 36.33
CA THR A 406 5.25 3.01 35.95
C THR A 406 5.69 3.24 34.51
N CYS A 407 5.07 4.21 33.84
CA CYS A 407 5.37 4.52 32.45
C CYS A 407 6.19 5.81 32.31
N SER A 408 6.91 5.94 31.19
CA SER A 408 7.78 7.07 30.86
C SER A 408 7.51 7.61 29.45
N THR A 409 8.11 8.76 29.12
CA THR A 409 8.32 9.16 27.73
C THR A 409 9.29 8.21 27.01
N VAL A 410 9.31 8.27 25.67
CA VAL A 410 10.22 7.48 24.81
C VAL A 410 11.48 8.26 24.40
N ASP A 411 12.56 7.53 24.11
CA ASP A 411 13.80 8.10 23.57
C ASP A 411 13.79 8.14 22.03
N GLY A 412 13.39 9.26 21.44
CA GLY A 412 13.49 9.49 19.98
C GLY A 412 14.94 9.54 19.44
N GLY A 413 15.95 9.48 20.30
CA GLY A 413 17.36 9.56 19.93
C GLY A 413 17.88 10.99 19.80
N GLU A 414 19.21 11.10 19.82
CA GLU A 414 19.97 12.35 19.79
C GLU A 414 20.25 12.78 18.34
N ALA A 415 20.27 14.08 18.07
CA ALA A 415 20.59 14.60 16.73
C ALA A 415 22.01 14.20 16.30
N GLY A 416 22.15 13.65 15.09
CA GLY A 416 23.44 13.22 14.55
C GLY A 416 24.29 14.34 13.97
N ALA A 417 25.59 14.07 13.82
CA ALA A 417 26.52 15.00 13.17
C ALA A 417 26.10 15.23 11.70
N GLY A 418 25.80 16.48 11.36
CA GLY A 418 25.31 16.85 10.02
C GLY A 418 23.83 16.54 9.78
N GLU A 419 23.04 16.25 10.82
CA GLU A 419 21.59 16.05 10.70
C GLU A 419 20.85 17.36 10.37
N GLU A 420 20.20 17.39 9.20
CA GLU A 420 19.09 18.29 8.95
C GLU A 420 17.88 17.81 9.75
N ARG A 421 17.50 18.58 10.79
CA ARG A 421 16.35 18.27 11.64
C ARG A 421 15.04 18.70 10.97
N SER A 422 14.02 17.85 11.10
CA SER A 422 12.65 18.25 10.80
C SER A 422 12.09 19.18 11.88
N ALA A 423 11.11 20.02 11.53
CA ALA A 423 10.39 20.84 12.50
C ALA A 423 9.65 20.00 13.56
N SER A 424 9.15 18.82 13.17
CA SER A 424 8.46 17.87 14.06
C SER A 424 9.41 16.98 14.89
N ALA A 425 10.73 17.10 14.71
CA ALA A 425 11.71 16.28 15.42
C ALA A 425 11.92 16.69 16.88
N ASP A 426 11.72 17.97 17.19
CA ASP A 426 11.77 18.49 18.56
C ASP A 426 10.36 18.56 19.21
N GLU A 427 9.30 18.12 18.51
CA GLU A 427 7.96 17.93 19.08
C GLU A 427 7.91 16.69 19.97
N PRO A 428 7.29 16.77 21.18
CA PRO A 428 7.14 15.61 22.07
C PRO A 428 6.46 14.42 21.39
N SER A 429 7.07 13.25 21.54
CA SER A 429 6.46 12.01 21.08
C SER A 429 5.15 11.75 21.82
N ARG A 430 4.13 11.32 21.08
CA ARG A 430 2.82 10.92 21.61
C ARG A 430 2.79 9.44 22.01
N VAL A 431 3.97 8.82 22.18
CA VAL A 431 4.13 7.44 22.60
C VAL A 431 4.58 7.39 24.07
N VAL A 432 3.79 6.71 24.90
CA VAL A 432 4.14 6.38 26.29
C VAL A 432 4.72 4.97 26.34
N GLN A 433 5.77 4.75 27.14
CA GLN A 433 6.43 3.45 27.30
C GLN A 433 6.25 2.92 28.73
N CYS A 434 5.83 1.67 28.87
CA CYS A 434 5.70 0.97 30.15
C CYS A 434 6.55 -0.31 30.10
N THR A 435 7.65 -0.37 30.85
CA THR A 435 8.55 -1.54 30.85
C THR A 435 8.44 -2.30 32.17
N LEU A 436 7.82 -3.49 32.10
CA LEU A 436 7.89 -4.45 33.20
C LEU A 436 9.31 -5.01 33.26
N SER A 437 9.99 -4.74 34.37
CA SER A 437 11.36 -5.19 34.63
C SER A 437 11.39 -6.10 35.85
N ALA A 438 12.41 -6.97 35.92
CA ALA A 438 12.62 -7.93 37.02
C ALA A 438 11.39 -8.80 37.38
N LEU A 439 10.59 -9.19 36.38
CA LEU A 439 9.41 -10.05 36.57
C LEU A 439 9.74 -11.27 37.44
N PRO A 440 8.90 -11.60 38.45
CA PRO A 440 9.26 -12.58 39.46
C PRO A 440 9.52 -13.97 38.88
N HIS A 441 8.75 -14.39 37.85
CA HIS A 441 8.81 -15.72 37.27
C HIS A 441 9.33 -15.71 35.83
N ARG A 442 10.12 -16.74 35.53
CA ARG A 442 10.49 -17.18 34.17
C ARG A 442 9.58 -18.35 33.77
N ASP A 443 9.49 -18.66 32.48
CA ASP A 443 8.72 -19.80 31.97
C ASP A 443 7.26 -19.78 32.48
N ARG A 444 6.60 -18.64 32.26
CA ARG A 444 5.35 -18.29 32.95
C ARG A 444 4.44 -17.43 32.08
N GLU A 445 3.17 -17.79 32.00
CA GLU A 445 2.13 -16.92 31.44
C GLU A 445 1.76 -15.80 32.42
N TYR A 446 1.65 -14.59 31.88
CA TYR A 446 1.23 -13.38 32.57
C TYR A 446 0.01 -12.80 31.86
N ARG A 447 -1.00 -12.41 32.64
CA ARG A 447 -2.11 -11.55 32.20
C ARG A 447 -1.74 -10.11 32.55
N TYR A 448 -1.84 -9.18 31.60
CA TYR A 448 -1.51 -7.76 31.83
C TYR A 448 -2.74 -6.86 31.76
N GLU A 449 -2.67 -5.74 32.47
CA GLU A 449 -3.68 -4.67 32.47
C GLU A 449 -2.96 -3.31 32.47
N LEU A 450 -3.14 -2.54 31.40
CA LEU A 450 -2.80 -1.12 31.36
C LEU A 450 -3.98 -0.34 31.92
N THR A 451 -3.77 0.39 33.02
CA THR A 451 -4.81 1.10 33.76
C THR A 451 -4.52 2.59 33.88
N LEU A 452 -5.57 3.41 33.88
CA LEU A 452 -5.48 4.83 34.25
C LEU A 452 -5.47 4.99 35.78
N LEU A 453 -4.52 5.76 36.29
CA LEU A 453 -4.28 5.93 37.72
C LEU A 453 -5.44 6.67 38.44
N GLU A 454 -5.98 7.72 37.83
CA GLU A 454 -7.04 8.55 38.44
C GLU A 454 -8.40 7.85 38.45
N SER A 455 -8.78 7.21 37.34
CA SER A 455 -10.10 6.60 37.15
C SER A 455 -10.16 5.10 37.47
N GLY A 456 -9.01 4.43 37.64
CA GLY A 456 -8.91 2.97 37.79
C GLY A 456 -9.30 2.18 36.54
N ALA A 457 -9.60 2.85 35.41
CA ALA A 457 -10.12 2.20 34.22
C ALA A 457 -9.04 1.38 33.49
N VAL A 458 -9.33 0.10 33.21
CA VAL A 458 -8.50 -0.74 32.34
C VAL A 458 -8.66 -0.25 30.89
N VAL A 459 -7.58 0.28 30.33
CA VAL A 459 -7.50 0.78 28.95
C VAL A 459 -7.38 -0.39 27.97
N LYS A 460 -6.50 -1.34 28.29
CA LYS A 460 -6.22 -2.52 27.47
C LYS A 460 -5.69 -3.62 28.37
N SER A 461 -6.08 -4.85 28.09
CA SER A 461 -5.58 -6.06 28.75
C SER A 461 -5.29 -7.14 27.70
N GLY A 462 -4.51 -8.14 28.10
CA GLY A 462 -4.14 -9.27 27.27
C GLY A 462 -3.22 -10.23 28.04
N ARG A 463 -2.47 -11.06 27.32
CA ARG A 463 -1.47 -11.99 27.88
C ARG A 463 -0.10 -11.86 27.21
N PHE A 464 0.90 -12.47 27.85
CA PHE A 464 2.20 -12.84 27.26
C PHE A 464 2.80 -14.00 28.07
N ARG A 465 3.80 -14.71 27.53
CA ARG A 465 4.54 -15.76 28.26
C ARG A 465 6.01 -15.34 28.37
N THR A 466 6.60 -15.32 29.57
CA THR A 466 8.05 -15.13 29.71
C THR A 466 8.76 -16.44 29.33
N PRO A 467 9.86 -16.38 28.55
CA PRO A 467 10.65 -17.58 28.28
C PRO A 467 11.35 -18.12 29.53
N LYS A 468 11.90 -19.33 29.41
CA LYS A 468 12.97 -19.80 30.32
C LYS A 468 14.18 -18.86 30.28
N ALA A 469 15.12 -19.06 31.22
CA ALA A 469 16.34 -18.26 31.28
C ALA A 469 17.17 -18.40 29.99
N GLU A 470 17.87 -17.33 29.60
CA GLU A 470 18.86 -17.37 28.52
C GLU A 470 19.93 -18.41 28.83
N GLY A 471 20.36 -19.16 27.81
CA GLY A 471 21.28 -20.29 27.93
C GLY A 471 20.65 -21.62 28.40
N THR A 472 19.36 -21.66 28.75
CA THR A 472 18.69 -22.90 29.17
C THR A 472 17.86 -23.53 28.06
N ALA A 473 17.74 -24.87 28.09
CA ALA A 473 17.05 -25.65 27.07
C ALA A 473 15.53 -25.38 27.07
N TYR A 474 15.01 -24.95 25.93
CA TYR A 474 13.65 -24.44 25.82
C TYR A 474 13.06 -24.68 24.42
N ASP A 475 11.99 -25.48 24.37
CA ASP A 475 11.13 -25.59 23.20
C ASP A 475 10.15 -24.41 23.19
N TYR A 476 10.00 -23.74 22.06
CA TYR A 476 9.05 -22.65 21.87
C TYR A 476 8.78 -22.39 20.40
N ARG A 477 7.72 -21.62 20.11
CA ARG A 477 7.30 -21.30 18.76
C ARG A 477 7.50 -19.83 18.44
N VAL A 478 8.00 -19.55 17.23
CA VAL A 478 8.12 -18.20 16.68
C VAL A 478 7.33 -18.14 15.39
N ALA A 479 6.37 -17.22 15.29
CA ALA A 479 5.81 -16.85 14.01
C ALA A 479 6.71 -15.79 13.35
N PHE A 480 6.86 -15.80 12.03
CA PHE A 480 7.54 -14.72 11.32
C PHE A 480 6.91 -14.45 9.96
N ALA A 481 6.92 -13.18 9.55
CA ALA A 481 6.36 -12.73 8.29
C ALA A 481 6.84 -11.31 7.92
N SER A 482 6.46 -10.84 6.74
CA SER A 482 6.64 -9.45 6.30
C SER A 482 5.52 -9.03 5.34
N CYS A 483 5.55 -7.76 4.93
CA CYS A 483 4.73 -7.25 3.84
C CYS A 483 3.23 -7.26 4.16
N ALA A 484 2.86 -6.49 5.19
CA ALA A 484 1.50 -6.04 5.50
C ALA A 484 1.25 -4.62 4.97
N ASP A 485 -0.02 -4.23 4.92
CA ASP A 485 -0.54 -2.87 4.71
C ASP A 485 -1.95 -2.77 5.32
N GLU A 486 -2.57 -1.58 5.33
CA GLU A 486 -3.88 -1.33 5.97
C GLU A 486 -5.07 -2.05 5.31
N ARG A 487 -4.81 -2.81 4.24
CA ARG A 487 -5.79 -3.58 3.46
C ARG A 487 -5.48 -5.08 3.45
N SER A 488 -4.51 -5.52 4.25
CA SER A 488 -4.23 -6.95 4.46
C SER A 488 -5.44 -7.63 5.08
N ASP A 489 -5.66 -8.90 4.74
CA ASP A 489 -6.77 -9.68 5.30
C ASP A 489 -6.53 -9.90 6.81
N PRO A 490 -7.39 -9.38 7.72
CA PRO A 490 -7.18 -9.51 9.17
C PRO A 490 -7.03 -10.97 9.63
N ARG A 491 -7.63 -11.92 8.90
CA ARG A 491 -7.52 -13.36 9.15
C ARG A 491 -6.08 -13.87 9.19
N VAL A 492 -5.11 -13.19 8.57
CA VAL A 492 -3.69 -13.60 8.65
C VAL A 492 -3.11 -13.39 10.04
N PHE A 493 -3.54 -12.35 10.76
CA PHE A 493 -3.11 -12.09 12.14
C PHE A 493 -3.90 -12.95 13.13
N GLU A 494 -5.20 -13.15 12.87
CA GLU A 494 -6.03 -14.12 13.63
C GLU A 494 -5.42 -15.54 13.55
N ALA A 495 -4.99 -15.98 12.37
CA ALA A 495 -4.31 -17.26 12.18
C ALA A 495 -2.97 -17.35 12.93
N ILE A 496 -2.13 -16.29 12.88
CA ILE A 496 -0.88 -16.22 13.64
C ILE A 496 -1.14 -16.29 15.16
N GLY A 497 -2.17 -15.59 15.66
CA GLY A 497 -2.58 -15.65 17.07
C GLY A 497 -3.02 -17.05 17.53
N HIS A 498 -3.55 -17.87 16.62
CA HIS A 498 -3.92 -19.26 16.89
C HIS A 498 -2.75 -20.24 16.93
N GLU A 499 -1.52 -19.84 16.59
CA GLU A 499 -0.35 -20.72 16.62
C GLU A 499 0.26 -20.89 18.03
N ASP A 500 -0.15 -20.18 19.10
CA ASP A 500 0.56 -20.12 20.41
C ASP A 500 2.05 -19.74 20.25
N ALA A 501 2.32 -18.74 19.41
CA ALA A 501 3.67 -18.21 19.23
C ALA A 501 4.12 -17.40 20.46
N LEU A 502 5.32 -17.67 20.96
CA LEU A 502 5.96 -16.91 22.04
C LEU A 502 6.39 -15.52 21.58
N LEU A 503 6.76 -15.39 20.30
CA LEU A 503 7.31 -14.21 19.68
C LEU A 503 6.86 -14.14 18.21
N PHE A 504 6.57 -12.93 17.73
CA PHE A 504 6.35 -12.66 16.31
C PHE A 504 7.49 -11.80 15.75
N VAL A 505 8.23 -12.34 14.78
CA VAL A 505 9.34 -11.65 14.11
C VAL A 505 8.81 -11.04 12.81
N HIS A 506 8.62 -9.71 12.78
CA HIS A 506 8.12 -9.01 11.61
C HIS A 506 9.30 -8.37 10.85
N THR A 507 9.65 -8.92 9.69
CA THR A 507 10.88 -8.56 8.94
C THR A 507 10.61 -7.46 7.90
N GLY A 508 10.02 -6.36 8.36
CA GLY A 508 9.77 -5.14 7.58
C GLY A 508 8.56 -5.19 6.66
N ASP A 509 8.35 -4.08 5.95
CA ASP A 509 7.16 -3.78 5.16
C ASP A 509 5.88 -3.93 6.00
N LEU A 510 5.75 -3.11 7.03
CA LEU A 510 4.62 -3.03 7.95
C LEU A 510 3.45 -2.21 7.36
N HIS A 511 3.73 -1.11 6.64
CA HIS A 511 2.68 -0.14 6.26
C HIS A 511 2.70 0.44 4.84
N TYR A 512 3.78 0.35 4.05
CA TYR A 512 3.81 0.84 2.65
C TYR A 512 3.57 2.35 2.42
N HIS A 513 3.84 3.23 3.38
CA HIS A 513 3.64 4.68 3.18
C HIS A 513 4.64 5.32 2.20
N ASN A 514 5.81 4.71 1.98
CA ASN A 514 6.78 5.14 0.95
C ASN A 514 7.25 6.61 1.09
N LEU A 515 7.43 7.09 2.32
CA LEU A 515 7.60 8.53 2.61
C LEU A 515 8.87 9.12 2.00
N ILE A 516 8.69 10.24 1.27
CA ILE A 516 9.75 11.01 0.58
C ILE A 516 10.11 12.32 1.32
N VAL A 517 9.72 12.45 2.60
CA VAL A 517 9.82 13.70 3.38
C VAL A 517 10.65 13.51 4.66
N ASN A 518 11.39 14.54 5.06
CA ASN A 518 12.02 14.61 6.38
C ASN A 518 11.00 15.17 7.40
N ASP A 519 10.05 14.35 7.82
CA ASP A 519 8.97 14.75 8.74
C ASP A 519 8.65 13.61 9.72
N VAL A 520 8.95 13.82 11.01
CA VAL A 520 8.73 12.83 12.07
C VAL A 520 7.25 12.60 12.32
N ALA A 521 6.41 13.63 12.17
CA ALA A 521 4.96 13.50 12.28
C ALA A 521 4.42 12.55 11.20
N ALA A 522 4.88 12.67 9.95
CA ALA A 522 4.48 11.76 8.88
C ALA A 522 4.88 10.29 9.13
N PHE A 523 6.04 10.03 9.77
CA PHE A 523 6.41 8.66 10.17
C PHE A 523 5.63 8.17 11.42
N ARG A 524 5.30 9.05 12.38
CA ARG A 524 4.40 8.74 13.52
C ARG A 524 3.00 8.34 13.00
N ASP A 525 2.44 9.14 12.10
CA ASP A 525 1.17 8.85 11.39
C ASP A 525 1.21 7.49 10.66
N GLY A 526 2.38 7.07 10.17
CA GLY A 526 2.61 5.76 9.57
C GLY A 526 2.30 4.60 10.52
N TYR A 527 2.74 4.69 11.79
CA TYR A 527 2.43 3.70 12.83
C TYR A 527 0.97 3.82 13.30
N ASP A 528 0.48 5.05 13.54
CA ASP A 528 -0.91 5.27 13.99
C ASP A 528 -1.93 4.75 12.98
N SER A 529 -1.70 4.97 11.68
CA SER A 529 -2.63 4.57 10.62
C SER A 529 -2.65 3.07 10.33
N ILE A 530 -1.51 2.37 10.38
CA ILE A 530 -1.51 0.90 10.26
C ILE A 530 -2.24 0.29 11.46
N PHE A 531 -1.96 0.75 12.69
CA PHE A 531 -2.60 0.21 13.89
C PHE A 531 -4.09 0.58 14.01
N ALA A 532 -4.53 1.72 13.46
CA ALA A 532 -5.95 2.07 13.35
C ALA A 532 -6.72 1.27 12.27
N SER A 533 -6.02 0.54 11.38
CA SER A 533 -6.65 -0.28 10.34
C SER A 533 -7.20 -1.61 10.90
N PRO A 534 -8.16 -2.28 10.24
CA PRO A 534 -8.62 -3.62 10.64
C PRO A 534 -7.49 -4.65 10.70
N ALA A 535 -6.52 -4.56 9.79
CA ALA A 535 -5.32 -5.41 9.79
C ALA A 535 -4.46 -5.17 11.04
N GLY A 536 -4.22 -3.90 11.39
CA GLY A 536 -3.47 -3.51 12.59
C GLY A 536 -4.18 -3.83 13.90
N GLN A 537 -5.50 -3.70 13.96
CA GLN A 537 -6.28 -4.09 15.14
C GLN A 537 -6.22 -5.62 15.38
N ALA A 538 -6.29 -6.43 14.32
CA ALA A 538 -6.08 -7.88 14.44
C ALA A 538 -4.62 -8.23 14.80
N MET A 539 -3.64 -7.54 14.21
CA MET A 539 -2.21 -7.64 14.55
C MET A 539 -1.94 -7.34 16.04
N LEU A 540 -2.60 -6.33 16.61
CA LEU A 540 -2.51 -5.99 18.04
C LEU A 540 -3.40 -6.86 18.96
N ALA A 541 -4.30 -7.66 18.39
CA ALA A 541 -5.16 -8.60 19.12
C ALA A 541 -4.55 -10.00 19.23
N MET A 542 -3.37 -10.24 18.66
CA MET A 542 -2.70 -11.55 18.72
C MET A 542 -2.20 -11.93 20.13
N ASP A 543 -2.03 -10.97 21.05
CA ASP A 543 -1.37 -11.15 22.36
C ASP A 543 0.09 -11.70 22.27
N VAL A 544 0.72 -11.68 21.08
CA VAL A 544 2.11 -12.12 20.85
C VAL A 544 3.06 -10.91 20.82
N PRO A 545 4.13 -10.88 21.67
CA PRO A 545 5.15 -9.84 21.63
C PRO A 545 5.98 -9.83 20.34
N PHE A 546 6.41 -8.64 19.92
CA PHE A 546 7.09 -8.42 18.64
C PHE A 546 8.61 -8.31 18.76
N ALA A 547 9.30 -8.83 17.75
CA ALA A 547 10.66 -8.46 17.37
C ALA A 547 10.64 -7.90 15.93
N TYR A 548 10.45 -6.59 15.81
CA TYR A 548 10.35 -5.89 14.53
C TYR A 548 11.70 -5.36 14.04
N MET A 549 11.86 -5.31 12.72
CA MET A 549 12.88 -4.57 11.98
C MET A 549 12.21 -4.03 10.71
N TRP A 550 12.49 -2.80 10.28
CA TRP A 550 11.89 -2.22 9.07
C TRP A 550 12.41 -2.86 7.76
N ASP A 551 11.76 -2.60 6.62
CA ASP A 551 12.44 -2.68 5.31
C ASP A 551 12.19 -1.43 4.44
N ASP A 552 12.15 -1.51 3.10
CA ASP A 552 12.17 -0.30 2.23
C ASP A 552 11.05 0.67 2.61
N HIS A 553 9.87 0.09 2.80
CA HIS A 553 8.58 0.74 2.69
C HIS A 553 8.10 1.42 3.98
N ASP A 554 8.83 1.18 5.07
CA ASP A 554 8.64 1.80 6.40
C ASP A 554 9.76 2.82 6.67
N PHE A 555 10.98 2.53 6.21
CA PHE A 555 12.14 3.41 6.35
C PHE A 555 12.09 4.62 5.40
N GLY A 556 11.44 4.49 4.23
CA GLY A 556 11.37 5.51 3.20
C GLY A 556 10.72 5.01 1.90
N PRO A 557 11.21 5.42 0.72
CA PRO A 557 10.66 4.98 -0.58
C PRO A 557 11.02 3.53 -0.96
N ASP A 558 10.35 2.98 -1.98
CA ASP A 558 10.69 1.70 -2.62
C ASP A 558 12.19 1.60 -2.98
N ASN A 559 12.86 0.52 -2.54
CA ASN A 559 14.32 0.30 -2.68
C ASN A 559 15.22 1.36 -2.02
N SER A 560 14.71 2.05 -0.98
CA SER A 560 15.45 3.03 -0.16
C SER A 560 16.76 2.51 0.46
N ASP A 561 17.63 3.49 0.73
CA ASP A 561 19.00 3.38 1.23
C ASP A 561 19.36 4.64 2.06
N ALA A 562 20.63 4.80 2.47
CA ALA A 562 21.09 5.89 3.35
C ALA A 562 20.87 7.32 2.81
N THR A 563 20.47 7.49 1.55
CA THR A 563 20.13 8.76 0.90
C THR A 563 18.64 9.11 0.92
N ALA A 564 17.78 8.27 1.53
CA ALA A 564 16.35 8.55 1.67
C ALA A 564 16.10 9.86 2.44
N PRO A 565 15.28 10.81 1.92
CA PRO A 565 15.05 12.10 2.58
C PRO A 565 14.52 11.99 4.01
N GLY A 566 13.70 10.97 4.28
CA GLY A 566 13.11 10.71 5.59
C GLY A 566 14.01 9.97 6.59
N ARG A 567 15.25 9.62 6.26
CA ARG A 567 16.11 8.73 7.06
C ARG A 567 16.14 9.05 8.56
N ASN A 568 16.46 10.29 8.94
CA ASN A 568 16.64 10.63 10.35
C ASN A 568 15.29 10.67 11.09
N ALA A 569 14.22 11.05 10.38
CA ALA A 569 12.85 11.03 10.87
C ALA A 569 12.29 9.61 11.05
N SER A 570 12.61 8.68 10.15
CA SER A 570 12.22 7.27 10.28
C SER A 570 12.97 6.58 11.43
N VAL A 571 14.28 6.87 11.60
CA VAL A 571 15.06 6.43 12.77
C VAL A 571 14.41 6.95 14.06
N GLN A 572 14.04 8.23 14.14
CA GLN A 572 13.34 8.78 15.30
C GLN A 572 12.01 8.06 15.57
N ALA A 573 11.12 8.00 14.58
CA ALA A 573 9.80 7.39 14.74
C ALA A 573 9.87 5.89 15.10
N TYR A 574 10.86 5.14 14.60
CA TYR A 574 11.12 3.76 15.01
C TYR A 574 11.52 3.67 16.49
N ARG A 575 12.46 4.50 16.95
CA ARG A 575 12.88 4.54 18.37
C ARG A 575 11.74 4.98 19.29
N GLU A 576 10.86 5.85 18.80
CA GLU A 576 9.65 6.27 19.51
C GLU A 576 8.62 5.13 19.57
N ALA A 577 8.14 4.61 18.45
CA ALA A 577 7.00 3.68 18.41
C ALA A 577 7.33 2.22 18.74
N VAL A 578 8.50 1.71 18.34
CA VAL A 578 8.80 0.26 18.36
C VAL A 578 9.26 -0.20 19.74
N PRO A 579 8.66 -1.25 20.35
CA PRO A 579 9.15 -1.86 21.59
C PRO A 579 10.38 -2.74 21.31
N HIS A 580 11.52 -2.10 21.05
CA HIS A 580 12.77 -2.74 20.63
C HIS A 580 13.67 -3.17 21.80
N TYR A 581 14.54 -4.15 21.55
CA TYR A 581 15.68 -4.49 22.40
C TYR A 581 16.75 -3.36 22.33
N PRO A 582 17.82 -3.38 23.15
CA PRO A 582 18.85 -2.34 23.09
C PRO A 582 19.47 -2.18 21.69
N LEU A 583 19.37 -0.97 21.14
CA LEU A 583 19.89 -0.65 19.80
C LEU A 583 21.39 -0.39 19.86
N VAL A 584 22.18 -1.26 19.23
CA VAL A 584 23.65 -1.29 19.39
C VAL A 584 24.35 -0.19 18.58
N GLY A 585 23.66 0.44 17.61
CA GLY A 585 24.13 1.65 16.92
C GLY A 585 24.23 2.91 17.81
N GLY A 586 23.75 2.86 19.06
CA GLY A 586 23.77 3.97 20.01
C GLY A 586 22.52 4.86 19.96
N ARG A 587 22.63 6.10 20.46
CA ARG A 587 21.50 7.05 20.54
C ARG A 587 21.34 7.99 19.34
N SER A 588 22.36 8.17 18.52
CA SER A 588 22.30 9.12 17.40
C SER A 588 21.32 8.68 16.31
N ARG A 589 20.49 9.61 15.82
CA ARG A 589 19.51 9.37 14.74
C ARG A 589 20.13 9.14 13.36
N THR A 590 21.44 9.34 13.19
CA THR A 590 22.16 8.92 11.98
C THR A 590 22.72 7.50 12.05
N SER A 591 22.65 6.83 13.21
CA SER A 591 23.06 5.43 13.41
C SER A 591 22.00 4.43 12.95
N THR A 592 22.42 3.19 12.69
CA THR A 592 21.52 2.08 12.33
C THR A 592 20.82 1.45 13.54
N VAL A 593 19.58 1.00 13.37
CA VAL A 593 18.71 0.49 14.47
C VAL A 593 18.88 -1.01 14.74
N HIS A 594 20.07 -1.55 14.51
CA HIS A 594 20.36 -2.97 14.73
C HIS A 594 20.35 -3.36 16.21
N GLN A 595 19.89 -4.59 16.49
CA GLN A 595 19.64 -5.11 17.84
C GLN A 595 19.87 -6.62 17.89
N ALA A 596 20.12 -7.17 19.08
CA ALA A 596 20.26 -8.62 19.28
C ALA A 596 19.83 -9.06 20.67
N PHE A 597 19.21 -10.24 20.75
CA PHE A 597 18.65 -10.81 21.98
C PHE A 597 18.74 -12.35 21.97
N THR A 598 18.45 -12.99 23.09
CA THR A 598 18.51 -14.45 23.26
C THR A 598 17.18 -14.98 23.79
N ILE A 599 16.72 -16.12 23.29
CA ILE A 599 15.62 -16.90 23.89
C ILE A 599 16.08 -18.36 23.97
N GLY A 600 15.98 -18.97 25.14
CA GLY A 600 16.59 -20.29 25.39
C GLY A 600 18.07 -20.28 25.00
N ARG A 601 18.46 -21.18 24.09
CA ARG A 601 19.82 -21.26 23.51
C ARG A 601 19.95 -20.67 22.10
N VAL A 602 18.97 -19.86 21.66
CA VAL A 602 18.95 -19.23 20.34
C VAL A 602 19.31 -17.75 20.42
N ARG A 603 20.31 -17.33 19.63
CA ARG A 603 20.69 -15.91 19.48
C ARG A 603 20.02 -15.30 18.25
N TYR A 604 19.21 -14.26 18.44
CA TYR A 604 18.57 -13.51 17.36
C TYR A 604 19.38 -12.26 17.04
N LEU A 605 19.76 -12.09 15.77
CA LEU A 605 20.51 -10.94 15.27
C LEU A 605 19.66 -10.18 14.25
N LEU A 606 19.20 -8.96 14.58
CA LEU A 606 18.36 -8.13 13.73
C LEU A 606 19.20 -7.01 13.12
N THR A 607 19.50 -7.13 11.83
CA THR A 607 20.30 -6.15 11.08
C THR A 607 19.42 -5.18 10.30
N ASP A 608 19.63 -3.88 10.52
CA ASP A 608 19.10 -2.81 9.67
C ASP A 608 19.81 -2.83 8.30
N LEU A 609 19.05 -3.00 7.22
CA LEU A 609 19.60 -3.10 5.86
C LEU A 609 19.35 -1.83 5.01
N ARG A 610 19.01 -0.71 5.66
CA ARG A 610 18.53 0.51 5.00
C ARG A 610 19.31 1.75 5.38
N SER A 611 19.41 2.09 6.67
CA SER A 611 19.85 3.44 7.04
C SER A 611 21.34 3.73 6.79
N ALA A 612 22.19 2.70 6.68
CA ALA A 612 23.60 2.85 6.28
C ALA A 612 23.94 2.26 4.88
N ARG A 613 22.91 1.86 4.12
CA ARG A 613 23.09 1.26 2.78
C ARG A 613 23.55 2.29 1.76
N THR A 614 24.51 1.91 0.92
CA THR A 614 24.96 2.70 -0.24
C THR A 614 23.93 2.61 -1.38
N PRO A 615 23.67 3.68 -2.15
CA PRO A 615 22.72 3.65 -3.25
C PRO A 615 22.87 2.47 -4.22
N ASN A 616 21.74 1.89 -4.62
CA ASN A 616 21.70 0.72 -5.49
C ASN A 616 22.40 0.97 -6.84
N THR A 617 22.33 2.21 -7.34
CA THR A 617 22.98 2.71 -8.55
C THR A 617 24.48 2.98 -8.40
N ALA A 618 25.05 2.95 -7.19
CA ALA A 618 26.47 3.15 -6.97
C ALA A 618 27.29 2.02 -7.62
N PRO A 619 28.50 2.32 -8.15
CA PRO A 619 29.37 1.32 -8.77
C PRO A 619 29.63 0.10 -7.90
N ALA A 620 29.75 -1.08 -8.53
CA ALA A 620 30.17 -2.28 -7.83
C ALA A 620 31.64 -2.13 -7.40
N ALA A 621 31.84 -1.86 -6.11
CA ALA A 621 33.14 -1.65 -5.48
C ALA A 621 33.11 -2.17 -4.03
N PRO A 622 34.26 -2.55 -3.42
CA PRO A 622 34.32 -3.02 -2.03
C PRO A 622 33.86 -2.01 -0.97
N THR A 623 33.71 -0.73 -1.33
CA THR A 623 33.16 0.33 -0.47
C THR A 623 31.62 0.38 -0.47
N LYS A 624 30.96 -0.26 -1.44
CA LYS A 624 29.49 -0.32 -1.53
C LYS A 624 28.95 -1.33 -0.53
N THR A 625 28.12 -0.87 0.40
CA THR A 625 27.72 -1.61 1.61
C THR A 625 26.20 -1.58 1.82
N VAL A 626 25.65 -2.64 2.41
CA VAL A 626 24.27 -2.71 2.93
C VAL A 626 24.27 -2.35 4.42
N LEU A 627 25.18 -2.97 5.19
CA LEU A 627 25.20 -2.86 6.65
C LEU A 627 25.85 -1.57 7.17
N GLY A 628 26.71 -0.92 6.38
CA GLY A 628 27.57 0.17 6.84
C GLY A 628 28.78 -0.33 7.66
N LYS A 629 29.78 0.55 7.82
CA LYS A 629 31.07 0.20 8.48
C LYS A 629 30.90 -0.29 9.93
N GLN A 630 30.11 0.42 10.73
CA GLN A 630 29.97 0.15 12.17
C GLN A 630 29.21 -1.15 12.44
N GLN A 631 27.99 -1.28 11.89
CA GLN A 631 27.17 -2.48 12.07
C GLN A 631 27.78 -3.72 11.41
N LYS A 632 28.52 -3.61 10.28
CA LYS A 632 29.28 -4.76 9.74
C LYS A 632 30.36 -5.24 10.70
N ALA A 633 31.09 -4.32 11.36
CA ALA A 633 32.08 -4.67 12.36
C ALA A 633 31.44 -5.30 13.61
N TRP A 634 30.32 -4.74 14.10
CA TRP A 634 29.53 -5.34 15.18
C TRP A 634 29.04 -6.73 14.81
N PHE A 635 28.37 -6.91 13.66
CA PHE A 635 27.77 -8.17 13.24
C PHE A 635 28.80 -9.29 13.13
N LYS A 636 29.99 -8.98 12.59
CA LYS A 636 31.13 -9.90 12.56
C LYS A 636 31.60 -10.30 13.97
N SER A 637 31.76 -9.33 14.86
CA SER A 637 32.14 -9.57 16.26
C SER A 637 31.08 -10.39 17.01
N GLU A 638 29.80 -10.09 16.81
CA GLU A 638 28.68 -10.74 17.48
C GLU A 638 28.45 -12.18 16.98
N LEU A 639 28.68 -12.47 15.69
CA LEU A 639 28.71 -13.85 15.19
C LEU A 639 29.82 -14.67 15.86
N VAL A 640 31.04 -14.12 16.00
CA VAL A 640 32.15 -14.78 16.70
C VAL A 640 31.82 -14.97 18.19
N ARG A 641 31.27 -13.94 18.84
CA ARG A 641 30.87 -13.99 20.24
C ARG A 641 29.81 -15.07 20.47
N ALA A 642 28.75 -15.09 19.67
CA ALA A 642 27.65 -16.04 19.80
C ALA A 642 28.04 -17.48 19.41
N THR A 643 28.99 -17.68 18.48
CA THR A 643 29.49 -19.03 18.13
C THR A 643 30.37 -19.61 19.25
N ASN A 644 31.12 -18.75 19.95
CA ASN A 644 32.02 -19.15 21.05
C ASN A 644 31.33 -19.17 22.44
N ASP A 645 30.05 -18.79 22.51
CA ASP A 645 29.26 -18.76 23.73
C ASP A 645 28.65 -20.16 23.97
N PRO A 646 29.09 -20.93 24.98
CA PRO A 646 28.65 -22.32 25.16
C PRO A 646 27.16 -22.44 25.50
N SER A 647 26.51 -21.33 25.88
CA SER A 647 25.07 -21.26 26.15
C SER A 647 24.22 -21.13 24.87
N ILE A 648 24.84 -20.78 23.74
CA ILE A 648 24.18 -20.64 22.42
C ILE A 648 24.36 -21.92 21.60
N ARG A 649 23.34 -22.26 20.80
CA ARG A 649 23.32 -23.45 19.92
C ARG A 649 22.74 -23.20 18.54
N LEU A 650 22.10 -22.05 18.33
CA LEU A 650 21.55 -21.63 17.04
C LEU A 650 21.63 -20.10 16.95
N ILE A 651 22.01 -19.59 15.78
CA ILE A 651 21.94 -18.16 15.44
C ILE A 651 20.85 -17.97 14.38
N VAL A 652 19.85 -17.13 14.68
CA VAL A 652 18.83 -16.70 13.73
C VAL A 652 19.17 -15.27 13.29
N TRP A 653 19.62 -15.12 12.05
CA TRP A 653 19.87 -13.82 11.43
C TRP A 653 18.61 -13.31 10.73
N VAL A 654 17.99 -12.30 11.33
CA VAL A 654 16.88 -11.56 10.72
C VAL A 654 17.46 -10.56 9.72
N ASN A 655 17.29 -10.89 8.45
CA ASN A 655 17.82 -10.20 7.29
C ASN A 655 16.64 -9.94 6.35
N THR A 656 16.08 -8.72 6.38
CA THR A 656 14.78 -8.41 5.78
C THR A 656 14.67 -8.68 4.28
N MET A 657 15.78 -8.59 3.55
CA MET A 657 15.84 -8.79 2.09
C MET A 657 16.38 -10.18 1.67
N PRO A 658 15.95 -10.74 0.52
CA PRO A 658 16.50 -11.98 -0.04
C PRO A 658 18.04 -12.01 -0.10
N TRP A 659 18.63 -12.93 0.66
CA TRP A 659 20.07 -13.21 0.67
C TRP A 659 20.56 -13.77 -0.68
N LEU A 660 19.76 -14.64 -1.28
CA LEU A 660 20.03 -15.35 -2.52
C LEU A 660 19.32 -14.70 -3.71
N ASP A 661 19.58 -13.41 -3.99
CA ASP A 661 19.20 -12.76 -5.27
C ASP A 661 20.47 -12.29 -5.99
N ASP A 662 20.55 -12.61 -7.28
CA ASP A 662 21.69 -12.48 -8.20
C ASP A 662 21.64 -11.20 -9.06
N GLU A 663 20.59 -10.39 -8.91
CA GLU A 663 20.32 -9.23 -9.76
C GLU A 663 19.93 -7.96 -8.96
N ARG A 664 19.35 -8.16 -7.77
CA ARG A 664 18.75 -7.13 -6.90
C ARG A 664 19.09 -7.42 -5.44
N LYS A 665 18.71 -6.50 -4.55
CA LYS A 665 18.85 -6.66 -3.09
C LYS A 665 20.32 -7.05 -2.81
N TRP A 666 20.65 -8.18 -2.17
CA TRP A 666 22.05 -8.54 -1.90
C TRP A 666 22.94 -8.72 -3.16
N GLY A 667 22.40 -9.12 -4.30
CA GLY A 667 23.11 -9.23 -5.58
C GLY A 667 23.65 -7.92 -6.15
N GLN A 668 23.28 -6.77 -5.57
CA GLN A 668 23.84 -5.45 -5.91
C GLN A 668 25.03 -5.05 -5.03
N PHE A 669 25.39 -5.89 -4.06
CA PHE A 669 26.40 -5.67 -3.01
C PHE A 669 27.33 -6.89 -2.86
N VAL A 670 27.60 -7.58 -3.98
CA VAL A 670 28.36 -8.86 -4.04
C VAL A 670 29.70 -8.85 -3.29
N HIS A 671 30.40 -7.71 -3.24
CA HIS A 671 31.65 -7.60 -2.48
C HIS A 671 31.43 -7.76 -0.98
N GLU A 672 30.38 -7.15 -0.42
CA GLU A 672 30.07 -7.26 1.02
C GLU A 672 29.46 -8.64 1.35
N GLN A 673 28.62 -9.18 0.48
CA GLN A 673 28.15 -10.57 0.61
C GLN A 673 29.33 -11.55 0.66
N GLN A 674 30.28 -11.44 -0.28
CA GLN A 674 31.48 -12.28 -0.29
C GLN A 674 32.40 -12.00 0.92
N GLU A 675 32.49 -10.76 1.41
CA GLU A 675 33.24 -10.39 2.61
C GLU A 675 32.66 -11.03 3.88
N LEU A 676 31.33 -11.14 3.98
CA LEU A 676 30.62 -11.84 5.08
C LEU A 676 30.79 -13.36 4.97
N VAL A 677 30.57 -13.92 3.78
CA VAL A 677 30.77 -15.36 3.50
C VAL A 677 32.20 -15.81 3.79
N ASN A 678 33.20 -15.04 3.34
CA ASN A 678 34.61 -15.32 3.62
C ASN A 678 34.91 -15.24 5.12
N TYR A 679 34.32 -14.29 5.83
CA TYR A 679 34.51 -14.13 7.27
C TYR A 679 33.92 -15.31 8.07
N ILE A 680 32.68 -15.70 7.75
CA ILE A 680 32.00 -16.86 8.34
C ILE A 680 32.81 -18.14 8.10
N LYS A 681 33.28 -18.36 6.87
CA LYS A 681 34.10 -19.52 6.51
C LYS A 681 35.47 -19.52 7.22
N ALA A 682 36.15 -18.38 7.29
CA ALA A 682 37.48 -18.27 7.89
C ALA A 682 37.48 -18.51 9.41
N HIS A 683 36.40 -18.15 10.11
CA HIS A 683 36.27 -18.36 11.56
C HIS A 683 35.41 -19.61 11.90
N GLY A 684 34.94 -20.36 10.90
CA GLY A 684 34.15 -21.59 11.11
C GLY A 684 32.74 -21.38 11.68
N LEU A 685 32.16 -20.18 11.53
CA LEU A 685 31.00 -19.72 12.33
C LEU A 685 29.68 -20.46 12.05
N ASN A 686 29.60 -21.24 10.96
CA ASN A 686 28.45 -22.08 10.62
C ASN A 686 28.80 -23.59 10.70
N LYS A 687 29.78 -23.98 11.52
CA LYS A 687 30.22 -25.39 11.62
C LYS A 687 29.57 -26.17 12.77
N TRP A 688 29.37 -25.52 13.92
CA TRP A 688 28.92 -26.17 15.16
C TRP A 688 27.68 -25.49 15.77
N VAL A 689 27.60 -24.17 15.65
CA VAL A 689 26.39 -23.37 15.88
C VAL A 689 25.85 -23.02 14.50
N PRO A 690 24.68 -23.52 14.06
CA PRO A 690 24.12 -23.17 12.76
C PRO A 690 23.70 -21.70 12.71
N ILE A 691 23.86 -21.08 11.54
CA ILE A 691 23.37 -19.75 11.21
C ILE A 691 22.23 -19.91 10.20
N VAL A 692 21.00 -19.65 10.64
CA VAL A 692 19.79 -19.65 9.80
C VAL A 692 19.37 -18.22 9.51
N ILE A 693 19.13 -17.91 8.24
CA ILE A 693 18.66 -16.61 7.77
C ILE A 693 17.13 -16.65 7.67
N VAL A 694 16.46 -15.65 8.24
CA VAL A 694 15.01 -15.40 8.03
C VAL A 694 14.80 -14.09 7.27
N SER A 695 13.96 -14.12 6.23
CA SER A 695 13.84 -13.02 5.27
C SER A 695 12.42 -12.75 4.75
N GLY A 696 12.14 -11.46 4.52
CA GLY A 696 10.90 -10.95 3.94
C GLY A 696 11.08 -10.50 2.49
N ASP A 697 10.46 -9.36 2.14
CA ASP A 697 10.49 -8.62 0.86
C ASP A 697 10.03 -9.38 -0.40
N ALA A 698 10.23 -10.69 -0.49
CA ALA A 698 10.03 -11.47 -1.71
C ALA A 698 8.57 -11.55 -2.20
N HIS A 699 7.61 -11.51 -1.26
CA HIS A 699 6.18 -11.87 -1.41
C HIS A 699 5.98 -13.35 -1.79
N MET A 700 6.73 -14.24 -1.13
CA MET A 700 6.63 -15.70 -1.20
C MET A 700 7.05 -16.38 0.12
N LEU A 701 6.60 -17.62 0.30
CA LEU A 701 7.25 -18.62 1.14
C LEU A 701 8.33 -19.34 0.31
N ALA A 702 9.51 -19.62 0.86
CA ALA A 702 10.56 -20.41 0.19
C ALA A 702 11.61 -20.90 1.18
N VAL A 703 12.31 -22.00 0.85
CA VAL A 703 13.44 -22.51 1.63
C VAL A 703 14.62 -22.87 0.73
N ASP A 704 15.79 -22.31 1.03
CA ASP A 704 17.07 -22.93 0.67
C ASP A 704 17.70 -23.54 1.91
N ASP A 705 18.00 -24.84 1.88
CA ASP A 705 18.61 -25.54 3.03
C ASP A 705 20.07 -25.16 3.28
N GLY A 706 20.72 -24.53 2.29
CA GLY A 706 22.14 -24.20 2.29
C GLY A 706 22.86 -24.68 1.02
N ARG A 707 22.22 -25.51 0.17
CA ARG A 707 22.81 -26.04 -1.08
C ARG A 707 23.11 -24.98 -2.14
N HIS A 708 22.36 -23.87 -2.20
CA HIS A 708 22.54 -22.81 -3.20
C HIS A 708 22.94 -21.46 -2.59
N SER A 709 22.65 -21.23 -1.31
CA SER A 709 23.00 -20.01 -0.58
C SER A 709 24.51 -19.66 -0.61
N PRO A 710 24.87 -18.36 -0.71
CA PRO A 710 26.22 -17.91 -0.39
C PRO A 710 26.57 -18.21 1.07
N GLY A 711 27.65 -18.97 1.30
CA GLY A 711 28.13 -19.34 2.63
C GLY A 711 27.51 -20.60 3.25
N ASN A 712 26.67 -21.34 2.49
CA ASN A 712 26.00 -22.55 2.96
C ASN A 712 25.12 -22.31 4.20
N LEU A 713 24.39 -21.19 4.19
CA LEU A 713 23.50 -20.72 5.24
C LEU A 713 22.06 -21.09 4.87
N THR A 714 21.32 -21.78 5.74
CA THR A 714 19.89 -22.04 5.50
C THR A 714 19.13 -20.71 5.41
N VAL A 715 18.28 -20.55 4.40
CA VAL A 715 17.46 -19.34 4.17
C VAL A 715 15.98 -19.71 4.17
N LEU A 716 15.23 -19.12 5.10
CA LEU A 716 13.78 -19.28 5.26
C LEU A 716 13.07 -17.97 4.89
N HIS A 717 12.13 -18.00 3.94
CA HIS A 717 11.34 -16.84 3.54
C HIS A 717 9.91 -16.89 4.07
N ALA A 718 9.38 -15.75 4.50
CA ALA A 718 7.99 -15.62 4.94
C ALA A 718 7.35 -14.30 4.49
N ALA A 719 6.71 -14.31 3.32
CA ALA A 719 5.91 -13.20 2.82
C ALA A 719 4.83 -13.71 1.84
N ALA A 720 3.77 -12.97 1.53
CA ALA A 720 3.37 -11.69 2.11
C ALA A 720 2.09 -11.81 2.94
N LEU A 721 1.99 -11.03 4.01
CA LEU A 721 0.78 -10.90 4.83
C LEU A 721 -0.39 -10.37 3.99
N GLY A 722 -0.20 -9.26 3.27
CA GLY A 722 -1.25 -8.66 2.42
C GLY A 722 -0.90 -8.50 0.93
N ARG A 723 0.39 -8.55 0.56
CA ARG A 723 0.83 -8.05 -0.75
C ARG A 723 0.71 -9.07 -1.89
N PRO A 724 0.46 -8.65 -3.15
CA PRO A 724 0.34 -9.56 -4.28
C PRO A 724 1.64 -10.31 -4.57
N GLY A 725 1.56 -11.63 -4.68
CA GLY A 725 2.71 -12.53 -4.82
C GLY A 725 3.76 -12.13 -5.87
N SER A 726 5.02 -12.35 -5.50
CA SER A 726 6.22 -12.14 -6.30
C SER A 726 7.22 -13.26 -5.99
N ILE A 727 8.19 -13.49 -6.87
CA ILE A 727 9.36 -14.32 -6.56
C ILE A 727 10.60 -13.45 -6.78
N LYS A 728 11.51 -13.49 -5.80
CA LYS A 728 12.82 -12.85 -5.85
C LYS A 728 13.89 -13.90 -5.60
N GLY A 729 15.07 -13.72 -6.15
CA GLY A 729 16.16 -14.66 -5.95
C GLY A 729 15.94 -16.10 -6.43
N GLY A 730 16.60 -17.03 -5.73
CA GLY A 730 16.71 -18.46 -6.01
C GLY A 730 18.07 -18.85 -6.61
N PRO A 731 18.38 -20.15 -6.75
CA PRO A 731 17.49 -21.30 -6.56
C PRO A 731 17.06 -21.55 -5.12
N TYR A 732 15.88 -22.14 -4.91
CA TYR A 732 15.41 -22.54 -3.58
C TYR A 732 15.18 -24.05 -3.55
N SER A 733 15.98 -24.75 -2.72
CA SER A 733 15.98 -26.21 -2.57
C SER A 733 14.60 -26.87 -2.45
N HIS A 734 13.66 -26.25 -1.73
CA HIS A 734 12.30 -26.78 -1.48
C HIS A 734 11.21 -25.93 -2.16
N GLY A 735 11.54 -25.25 -3.25
CA GLY A 735 10.58 -24.47 -4.04
C GLY A 735 10.34 -23.03 -3.55
N ALA A 736 9.44 -22.32 -4.22
CA ALA A 736 9.05 -20.95 -3.90
C ALA A 736 7.57 -20.70 -4.25
N PHE A 737 6.80 -20.22 -3.27
CA PHE A 737 5.34 -20.17 -3.27
C PHE A 737 4.85 -18.73 -3.06
N ALA A 738 4.69 -17.99 -4.16
CA ALA A 738 4.27 -16.59 -4.14
C ALA A 738 2.78 -16.40 -3.80
N GLY A 739 2.45 -15.49 -2.89
CA GLY A 739 1.07 -15.25 -2.46
C GLY A 739 0.90 -14.10 -1.45
N SER A 740 -0.38 -13.85 -1.12
CA SER A 740 -0.86 -12.99 -0.04
C SER A 740 -1.54 -13.85 1.03
N GLY A 741 -1.73 -13.33 2.24
CA GLY A 741 -2.25 -14.12 3.36
C GLY A 741 -1.28 -15.24 3.77
N GLN A 742 0.03 -15.01 3.61
CA GLN A 742 1.11 -15.95 3.89
C GLN A 742 1.95 -15.48 5.08
N TYR A 743 2.24 -16.43 5.97
CA TYR A 743 3.12 -16.28 7.14
C TYR A 743 3.92 -17.58 7.30
N ALA A 744 4.93 -17.58 8.17
CA ALA A 744 5.61 -18.82 8.54
C ALA A 744 5.68 -19.00 10.05
N VAL A 745 5.90 -20.24 10.44
CA VAL A 745 6.07 -20.67 11.82
C VAL A 745 7.39 -21.43 11.92
N MET A 746 8.10 -21.20 13.02
CA MET A 746 9.31 -21.89 13.40
C MET A 746 9.07 -22.53 14.76
N ASP A 747 8.85 -23.83 14.75
CA ASP A 747 8.85 -24.66 15.94
C ASP A 747 10.33 -24.90 16.33
N ILE A 748 10.78 -24.19 17.37
CA ILE A 748 12.13 -24.33 17.93
C ILE A 748 12.10 -25.48 18.94
N THR A 749 12.91 -26.50 18.71
CA THR A 749 13.08 -27.64 19.63
C THR A 749 14.53 -27.76 20.10
N ASP A 750 14.74 -28.03 21.38
CA ASP A 750 16.05 -28.00 22.04
C ASP A 750 16.33 -29.36 22.73
N GLU A 751 17.27 -30.14 22.19
CA GLU A 751 17.63 -31.48 22.69
C GLU A 751 18.27 -31.45 24.10
N GLY A 752 18.60 -30.27 24.63
CA GLY A 752 19.22 -30.09 25.94
C GLY A 752 20.69 -30.50 26.03
N GLY A 753 21.18 -30.59 27.27
CA GLY A 753 22.55 -31.01 27.58
C GLY A 753 23.66 -30.11 26.99
N GLU A 754 24.92 -30.49 27.24
CA GLU A 754 26.09 -29.71 26.77
C GLU A 754 26.33 -29.83 25.25
N HIS A 755 25.75 -30.83 24.59
CA HIS A 755 26.01 -31.13 23.17
C HIS A 755 24.75 -31.32 22.30
N GLY A 756 23.55 -31.32 22.89
CA GLY A 756 22.31 -31.42 22.12
C GLY A 756 22.09 -30.19 21.24
N ARG A 757 21.49 -30.44 20.07
CA ARG A 757 21.20 -29.46 19.02
C ARG A 757 20.01 -28.57 19.40
N VAL A 758 19.90 -27.45 18.71
CA VAL A 758 18.64 -26.70 18.60
C VAL A 758 18.21 -26.69 17.15
N CYS A 759 16.95 -27.03 16.93
CA CYS A 759 16.38 -27.38 15.64
C CYS A 759 15.18 -26.48 15.32
N ILE A 760 14.96 -26.22 14.03
CA ILE A 760 13.79 -25.50 13.53
C ILE A 760 12.99 -26.47 12.65
N HIS A 761 11.75 -26.77 13.01
CA HIS A 761 10.74 -27.20 12.04
C HIS A 761 10.03 -25.94 11.53
N TYR A 762 10.34 -25.57 10.29
CA TYR A 762 9.73 -24.47 9.57
C TYR A 762 8.45 -24.95 8.89
N ARG A 763 7.36 -24.19 9.06
CA ARG A 763 6.07 -24.39 8.38
C ARG A 763 5.66 -23.09 7.69
N GLY A 764 5.61 -23.09 6.36
CA GLY A 764 5.11 -21.97 5.56
C GLY A 764 3.60 -22.11 5.34
N MET A 765 2.83 -21.15 5.84
CA MET A 765 1.37 -21.22 6.00
C MET A 765 0.64 -20.22 5.09
N ASN A 766 -0.61 -20.55 4.72
CA ASN A 766 -1.52 -19.65 4.03
C ASN A 766 -2.97 -19.80 4.53
N ILE A 767 -3.64 -18.67 4.79
CA ILE A 767 -4.96 -18.62 5.43
C ILE A 767 -6.07 -19.40 4.70
N ASP A 768 -6.00 -19.55 3.38
CA ASP A 768 -7.04 -20.22 2.58
C ASP A 768 -6.61 -21.63 2.10
N ARG A 769 -5.34 -22.03 2.30
CA ARG A 769 -4.76 -23.29 1.78
C ARG A 769 -4.07 -24.16 2.83
N GLY A 770 -3.90 -23.67 4.05
CA GLY A 770 -3.12 -24.34 5.09
C GLY A 770 -1.61 -24.29 4.80
N MET A 771 -0.89 -25.34 5.19
CA MET A 771 0.56 -25.46 4.99
C MET A 771 0.89 -25.67 3.51
N LEU A 772 1.82 -24.87 2.97
CA LEU A 772 2.25 -24.91 1.57
C LEU A 772 3.66 -25.49 1.38
N ILE A 773 4.49 -25.43 2.43
CA ILE A 773 5.89 -25.87 2.45
C ILE A 773 6.27 -26.13 3.91
N GLU A 774 7.13 -27.12 4.13
CA GLU A 774 7.78 -27.34 5.43
C GLU A 774 9.26 -27.69 5.24
N TYR A 775 10.06 -27.58 6.31
CA TYR A 775 11.46 -28.01 6.35
C TYR A 775 11.94 -28.21 7.80
N ASP A 776 12.61 -29.33 8.11
CA ASP A 776 13.27 -29.58 9.40
C ASP A 776 14.79 -29.45 9.25
N THR A 777 15.41 -28.50 9.97
CA THR A 777 16.86 -28.22 9.89
C THR A 777 17.73 -29.34 10.45
N CYS A 778 17.18 -30.19 11.32
CA CYS A 778 17.89 -31.27 12.02
C CYS A 778 17.56 -32.65 11.48
N HIS A 779 16.43 -32.78 10.80
CA HIS A 779 15.94 -34.00 10.17
C HIS A 779 15.39 -33.73 8.75
N PRO A 780 16.23 -33.26 7.82
CA PRO A 780 15.80 -32.99 6.44
C PRO A 780 15.24 -34.25 5.75
N GLU A 781 15.59 -35.46 6.20
CA GLU A 781 15.02 -36.73 5.75
C GLU A 781 13.52 -36.91 6.07
N ARG A 782 12.97 -36.12 7.00
CA ARG A 782 11.52 -36.06 7.30
C ARG A 782 10.77 -35.06 6.43
N THR A 783 11.47 -34.15 5.76
CA THR A 783 10.85 -33.13 4.92
C THR A 783 10.31 -33.78 3.63
N PRO A 784 9.03 -33.60 3.27
CA PRO A 784 8.50 -34.14 2.03
C PRO A 784 9.28 -33.63 0.80
N PRO A 785 9.51 -34.46 -0.24
CA PRO A 785 10.28 -34.05 -1.41
C PRO A 785 9.52 -33.03 -2.26
N VAL A 786 9.86 -31.75 -2.10
CA VAL A 786 9.33 -30.64 -2.92
C VAL A 786 10.22 -30.40 -4.15
N ALA A 787 9.62 -30.03 -5.28
CA ALA A 787 10.36 -29.66 -6.48
C ALA A 787 11.18 -28.36 -6.26
N PRO A 788 12.51 -28.35 -6.45
CA PRO A 788 13.32 -27.15 -6.29
C PRO A 788 12.93 -26.06 -7.29
N TYR A 789 12.91 -24.80 -6.85
CA TYR A 789 12.69 -23.67 -7.74
C TYR A 789 14.02 -23.18 -8.29
N TYR A 790 14.13 -23.09 -9.61
CA TYR A 790 15.24 -22.43 -10.31
C TYR A 790 14.75 -21.14 -10.97
N PRO A 791 15.39 -19.97 -10.71
CA PRO A 791 14.98 -18.72 -11.34
C PRO A 791 15.21 -18.75 -12.85
N PRO A 792 14.29 -18.19 -13.67
CA PRO A 792 14.55 -17.95 -15.08
C PRO A 792 15.80 -17.08 -15.27
N PRO A 793 16.55 -17.21 -16.38
CA PRO A 793 17.74 -16.40 -16.64
C PRO A 793 17.47 -14.89 -16.51
N ILE A 794 18.46 -14.12 -16.04
CA ILE A 794 18.37 -12.65 -15.83
C ILE A 794 17.61 -11.91 -16.96
N PRO A 795 17.92 -12.10 -18.27
CA PRO A 795 17.21 -11.42 -19.35
C PRO A 795 15.70 -11.73 -19.40
N VAL A 796 15.30 -12.95 -19.03
CA VAL A 796 13.90 -13.38 -18.97
C VAL A 796 13.20 -12.70 -17.79
N ARG A 797 13.84 -12.65 -16.60
CA ARG A 797 13.30 -11.95 -15.43
C ARG A 797 13.17 -10.43 -15.67
N ILE A 798 14.14 -9.81 -16.36
CA ILE A 798 14.03 -8.41 -16.83
C ILE A 798 12.81 -8.25 -17.74
N LEU A 799 12.69 -9.07 -18.79
CA LEU A 799 11.60 -9.00 -19.77
C LEU A 799 10.23 -9.19 -19.12
N MET A 800 10.10 -10.18 -18.22
CA MET A 800 8.87 -10.43 -17.45
C MET A 800 8.48 -9.22 -16.58
N ARG A 801 9.44 -8.55 -15.93
CA ARG A 801 9.16 -7.33 -15.14
C ARG A 801 8.78 -6.14 -16.02
N VAL A 802 9.45 -5.94 -17.17
CA VAL A 802 9.08 -4.92 -18.16
C VAL A 802 7.67 -5.17 -18.68
N TRP A 803 7.31 -6.41 -18.99
CA TRP A 803 5.98 -6.79 -19.46
C TRP A 803 4.91 -6.67 -18.36
N LYS A 804 5.19 -7.10 -17.12
CA LYS A 804 4.29 -6.91 -15.95
C LYS A 804 4.05 -5.41 -15.68
N LYS A 805 5.06 -4.56 -15.85
CA LYS A 805 4.92 -3.10 -15.77
C LYS A 805 4.11 -2.54 -16.94
N ALA A 806 4.44 -2.89 -18.18
CA ALA A 806 3.75 -2.39 -19.38
C ALA A 806 2.27 -2.82 -19.45
N LYS A 807 1.93 -4.06 -19.05
CA LYS A 807 0.54 -4.54 -18.93
C LYS A 807 -0.30 -3.71 -17.95
N ARG A 808 0.34 -3.00 -17.01
CA ARG A 808 -0.29 -2.08 -16.04
C ARG A 808 -0.59 -0.69 -16.62
N TYR A 809 -0.03 -0.33 -17.78
CA TYR A 809 -0.18 0.98 -18.45
C TYR A 809 -0.94 0.91 -19.79
N GLY A 810 -1.58 -0.22 -20.10
CA GLY A 810 -2.34 -0.40 -21.35
C GLY A 810 -1.46 -0.72 -22.58
N GLY A 811 -2.12 -1.22 -23.63
CA GLY A 811 -1.44 -1.90 -24.75
C GLY A 811 -0.46 -1.03 -25.55
N ILE A 812 -0.73 0.26 -25.71
CA ILE A 812 0.08 1.16 -26.55
C ILE A 812 1.49 1.33 -25.97
N ALA A 813 1.62 1.51 -24.65
CA ALA A 813 2.91 1.62 -23.98
C ALA A 813 3.75 0.33 -24.12
N ALA A 814 3.10 -0.84 -24.08
CA ALA A 814 3.77 -2.13 -24.27
C ALA A 814 4.36 -2.27 -25.69
N VAL A 815 3.61 -1.86 -26.72
CA VAL A 815 4.08 -1.88 -28.11
C VAL A 815 5.27 -0.94 -28.32
N VAL A 816 5.22 0.30 -27.82
CA VAL A 816 6.32 1.26 -27.95
C VAL A 816 7.60 0.76 -27.26
N ILE A 817 7.49 0.20 -26.06
CA ILE A 817 8.65 -0.36 -25.32
C ILE A 817 9.22 -1.58 -26.05
N ALA A 818 8.37 -2.48 -26.55
CA ALA A 818 8.81 -3.66 -27.31
C ALA A 818 9.54 -3.27 -28.61
N ILE A 819 9.01 -2.29 -29.35
CA ILE A 819 9.66 -1.73 -30.55
C ILE A 819 11.00 -1.08 -30.20
N GLY A 820 11.07 -0.30 -29.11
CA GLY A 820 12.33 0.31 -28.64
C GLY A 820 13.41 -0.74 -28.32
N ILE A 821 13.05 -1.83 -27.63
CA ILE A 821 13.97 -2.93 -27.33
C ILE A 821 14.39 -3.65 -28.62
N ALA A 822 13.46 -3.94 -29.54
CA ALA A 822 13.76 -4.57 -30.81
C ALA A 822 14.73 -3.73 -31.66
N LEU A 823 14.49 -2.42 -31.76
CA LEU A 823 15.38 -1.47 -32.45
C LEU A 823 16.76 -1.38 -31.79
N PHE A 824 16.85 -1.42 -30.46
CA PHE A 824 18.13 -1.46 -29.75
C PHE A 824 18.90 -2.76 -30.03
N VAL A 825 18.23 -3.91 -29.98
CA VAL A 825 18.84 -5.21 -30.33
C VAL A 825 19.32 -5.22 -31.78
N LEU A 826 18.51 -4.76 -32.74
CA LEU A 826 18.88 -4.62 -34.15
C LEU A 826 20.07 -3.67 -34.34
N ARG A 827 20.10 -2.52 -33.66
CA ARG A 827 21.24 -1.58 -33.68
C ARG A 827 22.51 -2.24 -33.13
N SER A 828 22.42 -3.00 -32.04
CA SER A 828 23.56 -3.74 -31.47
C SER A 828 24.06 -4.87 -32.37
N ARG A 829 23.18 -5.53 -33.13
CA ARG A 829 23.54 -6.55 -34.12
C ARG A 829 24.19 -5.91 -35.34
N ARG A 830 23.62 -4.81 -35.87
CA ARG A 830 24.19 -4.03 -36.97
C ARG A 830 25.58 -3.45 -36.62
N GLN A 831 25.77 -2.93 -35.42
CA GLN A 831 27.09 -2.48 -34.95
C GLN A 831 28.11 -3.62 -34.81
N ARG A 832 27.70 -4.82 -34.36
CA ARG A 832 28.57 -6.01 -34.33
C ARG A 832 28.95 -6.48 -35.74
N ALA A 833 28.00 -6.54 -36.68
CA ALA A 833 28.27 -6.87 -38.07
C ALA A 833 29.18 -5.84 -38.77
N LEU A 834 29.01 -4.55 -38.49
CA LEU A 834 29.88 -3.49 -38.99
C LEU A 834 31.29 -3.52 -38.38
N ARG A 835 31.46 -4.01 -37.15
CA ARG A 835 32.79 -4.29 -36.58
C ARG A 835 33.44 -5.52 -37.24
N ALA A 836 32.69 -6.60 -37.45
CA ALA A 836 33.20 -7.79 -38.14
C ALA A 836 33.70 -7.46 -39.57
N ARG A 837 32.95 -6.66 -40.33
CA ARG A 837 33.34 -6.10 -41.65
C ARG A 837 34.45 -5.03 -41.60
N LYS A 838 35.11 -4.81 -40.47
CA LYS A 838 36.27 -3.91 -40.33
C LYS A 838 37.53 -4.62 -39.79
N TYR A 839 37.44 -5.93 -39.61
CA TYR A 839 38.54 -6.85 -39.26
C TYR A 839 38.53 -8.09 -40.18
N SER A 840 38.01 -7.89 -41.39
CA SER A 840 37.93 -8.76 -42.57
C SER A 840 37.97 -7.86 -43.80
#